data_AF-A0A1I4AQ99-F1
#
_entry.id   AF-A0A1I4AQ99-F1
#
_cell.length_a   1.000
_cell.length_b   1.000
_cell.length_c   1.000
_cell.angle_alpha   90.00
_cell.angle_beta   90.00
_cell.angle_gamma   90.00
#
_symmetry.space_group_name_H-M   'P 1'
#
loop_
_entity.id
_entity.type
_entity.pdbx_description
1 polymer ?
#
loop_
_entity_poly.entity_id
_entity_poly.type
_entity_poly.pdbx_seq_one_letter_code
_entity_poly.pdbx_strand_id
1 'polypeptide(L)'
;MDDLLTLSNLRTQFSTDRGQVKAVDGVDLTIREGETVGLVGESGSGKSVTALSAMGLVDEPGDIVGGEVTLRAPDLAESFRDQYRNPKFVDGDVVDLTAAPEEALRSIRGDAMSMIFQDPMTSLNPALTVGEQVEESLRLHQYGNRKKDTWLNGVRELLPKIGGKDIDEEVLDRTVDVLSEVGIPEPTSRVDEYPHEFSGGMRQRVLIAIALACRPRLLVADEPTTALDVTIQAQILELINELQEELGMSVLMITHDLGVVAETCDRVAVMYAGEIVEEGPVEEIFQNPSHPYTYTLLESIPTEDKERLTPITGNVPDLIDMPDGCHFAPRCPWATEECTQGEIPFLQHGPDDVDHRSKCILEEFDTDEYGGDEALSTSDNDIGAPLLEAQGVKKHFSRADGLLDEWLGLDGASVKAVDGVDFTVYEGETLGLVGESGCGKSTTGRTLLKLLEPTEGRVVFAGEDLTDLDGSAMREKRRDLQMIFQDPMSSLDPRMTVGQIITEPLKIHDLPEAEPSDGQSRRQQRKDRVAELMEAVGLEPGQVDRYPHEMSGGQRQRVGIARALAVDPDFIVADEPVSALDVSVQAQILNLMEDLQDEFGLTYLFIAHDLSVVRHICDRIAVMYLGEIVETADTDDLFDDPKHPYTQALLSAIPDPDPTVSRDRIILEGDVPSPINPPSGCHFRTRCPQVIPPEDVDIDQETYREVMDLRQRVESRNIDLDAAEGETTQASGHQAAADGGRPAAAALRARFFDTGLTGENRAVVDEALAALVDEDWEAAESRLRDRFESVCERKNPALGENPHPAACHLYEQD
;
A
#
# COMPACT_ATOMS: atom_id res chain seq x y z
N MET A 1 30.23 -9.81 6.14
CA MET A 1 29.95 -8.37 5.94
C MET A 1 30.28 -7.66 7.23
N ASP A 2 30.69 -6.39 7.18
CA ASP A 2 30.94 -5.60 8.39
C ASP A 2 29.61 -5.02 8.91
N ASP A 3 29.52 -4.78 10.22
CA ASP A 3 28.34 -4.18 10.84
C ASP A 3 28.27 -2.69 10.49
N LEU A 4 27.17 -2.28 9.82
CA LEU A 4 26.93 -0.89 9.44
C LEU A 4 26.26 -0.11 10.57
N LEU A 5 25.14 -0.62 11.07
CA LEU A 5 24.39 -0.05 12.19
C LEU A 5 24.28 -1.08 13.30
N THR A 6 24.52 -0.69 14.54
CA THR A 6 24.30 -1.56 15.71
C THR A 6 23.56 -0.79 16.80
N LEU A 7 22.41 -1.32 17.21
CA LEU A 7 21.64 -0.94 18.38
C LEU A 7 22.02 -1.90 19.51
N SER A 8 22.40 -1.37 20.67
CA SER A 8 22.78 -2.18 21.83
C SER A 8 21.98 -1.78 23.06
N ASN A 9 21.16 -2.70 23.56
CA ASN A 9 20.26 -2.52 24.71
C ASN A 9 19.49 -1.19 24.64
N LEU A 10 18.98 -0.84 23.46
CA LEU A 10 18.30 0.43 23.20
C LEU A 10 16.99 0.49 23.99
N ARG A 11 16.77 1.60 24.71
CA ARG A 11 15.57 1.82 25.53
C ARG A 11 15.00 3.20 25.28
N THR A 12 13.75 3.25 24.84
CA THR A 12 13.02 4.48 24.55
C THR A 12 11.69 4.49 25.29
N GLN A 13 11.43 5.56 26.03
CA GLN A 13 10.26 5.69 26.89
C GLN A 13 9.52 6.99 26.65
N PHE A 14 8.18 6.96 26.73
CA PHE A 14 7.33 8.14 26.65
C PHE A 14 6.68 8.44 27.99
N SER A 15 6.80 9.69 28.43
CA SER A 15 6.16 10.15 29.67
C SER A 15 4.68 10.49 29.43
N THR A 16 3.78 9.77 30.10
CA THR A 16 2.33 10.02 30.03
C THR A 16 1.75 10.27 31.43
N ASP A 17 0.53 10.83 31.51
CA ASP A 17 -0.18 11.04 32.77
C ASP A 17 -0.45 9.72 33.53
N ARG A 18 -0.49 8.59 32.81
CA ARG A 18 -0.76 7.26 33.38
C ARG A 18 0.51 6.52 33.82
N GLY A 19 1.69 6.91 33.32
CA GLY A 19 2.95 6.24 33.60
C GLY A 19 3.97 6.40 32.45
N GLN A 20 5.09 5.68 32.55
CA GLN A 20 6.09 5.63 31.49
C GLN A 20 5.78 4.48 30.54
N VAL A 21 5.47 4.80 29.30
CA VAL A 21 5.27 3.82 28.23
C VAL A 21 6.65 3.38 27.74
N LYS A 22 7.00 2.10 27.91
CA LYS A 22 8.26 1.54 27.43
C LYS A 22 8.10 1.03 26.01
N ALA A 23 8.24 1.94 25.04
CA ALA A 23 8.03 1.62 23.63
C ALA A 23 9.15 0.76 23.02
N VAL A 24 10.37 0.89 23.55
CA VAL A 24 11.53 0.05 23.21
C VAL A 24 12.21 -0.28 24.55
N ASP A 25 12.41 -1.57 24.86
CA ASP A 25 12.98 -2.00 26.14
C ASP A 25 14.09 -3.05 25.96
N GLY A 26 15.30 -2.61 25.62
CA GLY A 26 16.46 -3.49 25.52
C GLY A 26 16.58 -4.17 24.17
N VAL A 27 16.37 -3.40 23.09
CA VAL A 27 16.53 -3.89 21.72
C VAL A 27 18.02 -3.96 21.34
N ASP A 28 18.44 -5.15 20.91
CA ASP A 28 19.73 -5.41 20.28
C ASP A 28 19.49 -5.78 18.81
N LEU A 29 19.98 -4.98 17.87
CA LEU A 29 19.79 -5.20 16.43
C LEU A 29 21.03 -4.74 15.66
N THR A 30 21.48 -5.56 14.73
CA THR A 30 22.61 -5.23 13.85
C THR A 30 22.15 -5.27 12.39
N ILE A 31 22.62 -4.32 11.58
CA ILE A 31 22.42 -4.30 10.13
C ILE A 31 23.79 -4.27 9.50
N ARG A 32 24.07 -5.24 8.62
CA ARG A 32 25.36 -5.37 7.93
C ARG A 32 25.35 -4.57 6.63
N GLU A 33 26.55 -4.21 6.15
CA GLU A 33 26.68 -3.51 4.87
C GLU A 33 26.12 -4.36 3.71
N GLY A 34 25.14 -3.80 2.99
CA GLY A 34 24.48 -4.42 1.84
C GLY A 34 23.40 -5.44 2.21
N GLU A 35 23.01 -5.53 3.48
CA GLU A 35 21.96 -6.43 3.97
C GLU A 35 20.62 -5.70 4.02
N THR A 36 19.54 -6.41 3.67
CA THR A 36 18.16 -6.00 3.90
C THR A 36 17.59 -6.74 5.10
N VAL A 37 17.26 -6.00 6.16
CA VAL A 37 16.71 -6.54 7.40
C VAL A 37 15.26 -6.12 7.56
N GLY A 38 14.35 -7.09 7.70
CA GLY A 38 12.95 -6.89 8.03
C GLY A 38 12.74 -6.73 9.54
N LEU A 39 11.96 -5.74 9.97
CA LEU A 39 11.48 -5.58 11.34
C LEU A 39 9.95 -5.68 11.36
N VAL A 40 9.42 -6.76 11.94
CA VAL A 40 7.99 -7.12 11.88
C VAL A 40 7.37 -7.32 13.26
N GLY A 41 6.04 -7.27 13.34
CA GLY A 41 5.28 -7.51 14.56
C GLY A 41 3.94 -6.77 14.60
N GLU A 42 3.07 -7.10 15.56
CA GLU A 42 1.75 -6.46 15.77
C GLU A 42 1.86 -4.93 15.88
N SER A 43 0.76 -4.23 15.60
CA SER A 43 0.72 -2.76 15.71
C SER A 43 1.01 -2.31 17.15
N GLY A 44 1.81 -1.26 17.31
CA GLY A 44 2.22 -0.77 18.63
C GLY A 44 3.33 -1.58 19.34
N SER A 45 3.93 -2.57 18.68
CA SER A 45 5.06 -3.34 19.22
C SER A 45 6.36 -2.55 19.41
N GLY A 46 6.49 -1.37 18.78
CA GLY A 46 7.68 -0.49 18.92
C GLY A 46 8.57 -0.38 17.67
N LYS A 47 8.16 -0.92 16.52
CA LYS A 47 8.95 -0.96 15.27
C LYS A 47 9.40 0.44 14.79
N SER A 48 8.45 1.32 14.50
CA SER A 48 8.75 2.70 14.05
C SER A 48 9.50 3.49 15.12
N VAL A 49 9.18 3.29 16.41
CA VAL A 49 9.91 3.94 17.51
C VAL A 49 11.38 3.49 17.57
N THR A 50 11.67 2.22 17.29
CA THR A 50 13.04 1.69 17.21
C THR A 50 13.83 2.43 16.11
N ALA A 51 13.23 2.61 14.95
CA ALA A 51 13.84 3.32 13.84
C ALA A 51 14.01 4.83 14.11
N LEU A 52 12.99 5.49 14.65
CA LEU A 52 13.07 6.89 15.09
C LEU A 52 14.14 7.08 16.15
N SER A 53 14.29 6.13 17.08
CA SER A 53 15.34 6.13 18.11
C SER A 53 16.73 5.98 17.49
N ALA A 54 16.91 5.07 16.54
CA ALA A 54 18.16 4.91 15.80
C ALA A 54 18.54 6.17 15.02
N MET A 55 17.55 6.86 14.45
CA MET A 55 17.73 8.14 13.74
C MET A 55 17.88 9.33 14.71
N GLY A 56 17.52 9.20 15.98
CA GLY A 56 17.45 10.29 16.97
C GLY A 56 16.30 11.29 16.71
N LEU A 57 15.22 10.83 16.07
CA LEU A 57 14.01 11.59 15.72
C LEU A 57 12.85 11.37 16.72
N VAL A 58 13.15 10.89 17.92
CA VAL A 58 12.13 10.73 18.98
C VAL A 58 11.76 12.12 19.50
N ASP A 59 10.50 12.52 19.27
CA ASP A 59 9.96 13.79 19.75
C ASP A 59 9.49 13.71 21.22
N GLU A 60 9.46 14.86 21.90
CA GLU A 60 8.84 14.99 23.22
C GLU A 60 7.36 14.51 23.18
N PRO A 61 6.88 13.73 24.17
CA PRO A 61 7.48 13.45 25.48
C PRO A 61 8.31 12.15 25.55
N GLY A 62 8.86 11.70 24.41
CA GLY A 62 9.74 10.52 24.33
C GLY A 62 11.21 10.86 24.59
N ASP A 63 11.92 9.94 25.24
CA ASP A 63 13.36 10.04 25.49
C ASP A 63 14.05 8.67 25.32
N ILE A 64 15.25 8.67 24.75
CA ILE A 64 16.17 7.51 24.80
C ILE A 64 16.81 7.49 26.18
N VAL A 65 16.37 6.56 27.03
CA VAL A 65 16.75 6.48 28.45
C VAL A 65 17.95 5.57 28.70
N GLY A 66 18.34 4.76 27.72
CA GLY A 66 19.49 3.86 27.81
C GLY A 66 19.80 3.15 26.48
N GLY A 67 20.96 2.49 26.48
CA GLY A 67 21.52 1.85 25.29
C GLY A 67 22.42 2.76 24.47
N GLU A 68 22.90 2.23 23.35
CA GLU A 68 23.80 2.90 22.42
C GLU A 68 23.35 2.58 20.98
N VAL A 69 23.53 3.54 20.08
CA VAL A 69 23.31 3.36 18.63
C VAL A 69 24.58 3.78 17.93
N THR A 70 25.22 2.84 17.23
CA THR A 70 26.49 3.08 16.55
C THR A 70 26.36 2.89 15.05
N LEU A 71 26.96 3.82 14.29
CA LEU A 71 27.01 3.80 12.84
C LEU A 71 28.47 3.75 12.38
N ARG A 72 28.81 2.76 11.57
CA ARG A 72 30.12 2.69 10.91
C ARG A 72 30.13 3.62 9.71
N ALA A 73 30.84 4.73 9.79
CA ALA A 73 30.97 5.72 8.72
C ALA A 73 32.38 6.31 8.70
N PRO A 74 33.36 5.65 8.03
CA PRO A 74 34.77 6.06 8.06
C PRO A 74 35.00 7.53 7.68
N ASP A 75 34.34 7.99 6.61
CA ASP A 75 34.50 9.35 6.08
C ASP A 75 33.94 10.42 7.04
N LEU A 76 32.76 10.15 7.63
CA LEU A 76 32.15 11.04 8.62
C LEU A 76 32.94 11.04 9.93
N ALA A 77 33.41 9.86 10.38
CA ALA A 77 34.24 9.73 11.56
C ALA A 77 35.54 10.53 11.43
N GLU A 78 36.19 10.52 10.25
CA GLU A 78 37.35 11.38 9.97
C GLU A 78 36.99 12.87 10.02
N SER A 79 35.90 13.27 9.35
CA SER A 79 35.44 14.67 9.33
C SER A 79 35.11 15.20 10.74
N PHE A 80 34.43 14.40 11.57
CA PHE A 80 34.08 14.78 12.93
C PHE A 80 35.30 14.86 13.86
N ARG A 81 36.32 14.02 13.65
CA ARG A 81 37.60 14.13 14.39
C ARG A 81 38.32 15.44 14.10
N ASP A 82 38.20 15.97 12.90
CA ASP A 82 38.76 17.28 12.52
C ASP A 82 37.92 18.46 13.02
N GLN A 83 36.59 18.35 12.95
CA GLN A 83 35.66 19.42 13.34
C GLN A 83 35.53 19.58 14.86
N TYR A 84 35.41 18.46 15.59
CA TYR A 84 35.20 18.46 17.03
C TYR A 84 36.52 18.18 17.76
N ARG A 85 36.83 18.97 18.79
CA ARG A 85 38.02 18.71 19.61
C ARG A 85 37.78 17.51 20.52
N ASN A 86 38.36 16.36 20.16
CA ASN A 86 38.26 15.10 20.89
C ASN A 86 36.80 14.60 21.04
N PRO A 87 36.13 14.25 19.92
CA PRO A 87 34.75 13.78 19.94
C PRO A 87 34.68 12.46 20.70
N LYS A 88 33.97 12.46 21.83
CA LYS A 88 33.77 11.23 22.62
C LYS A 88 32.82 10.23 21.95
N PHE A 89 32.07 10.71 20.96
CA PHE A 89 31.07 9.96 20.20
C PHE A 89 31.67 9.35 18.92
N VAL A 90 32.99 9.41 18.72
CA VAL A 90 33.66 8.78 17.57
C VAL A 90 34.74 7.85 18.10
N ASP A 91 34.67 6.57 17.72
CA ASP A 91 35.70 5.56 18.01
C ASP A 91 36.09 4.81 16.73
N GLY A 92 37.36 4.95 16.32
CA GLY A 92 37.78 4.45 15.01
C GLY A 92 36.88 4.98 13.91
N ASP A 93 36.33 4.08 13.10
CA ASP A 93 35.42 4.39 11.97
C ASP A 93 33.94 4.41 12.38
N VAL A 94 33.65 4.37 13.69
CA VAL A 94 32.31 4.27 14.24
C VAL A 94 31.91 5.57 14.93
N VAL A 95 30.66 5.96 14.75
CA VAL A 95 30.03 7.14 15.34
C VAL A 95 28.88 6.68 16.25
N ASP A 96 28.95 7.00 17.54
CA ASP A 96 27.85 6.83 18.50
C ASP A 96 26.84 7.97 18.31
N LEU A 97 25.67 7.63 17.77
CA LEU A 97 24.60 8.57 17.47
C LEU A 97 23.92 9.09 18.75
N THR A 98 23.89 8.30 19.82
CA THR A 98 23.25 8.70 21.08
C THR A 98 24.06 9.74 21.85
N ALA A 99 25.39 9.75 21.67
CA ALA A 99 26.28 10.75 22.24
C ALA A 99 26.62 11.91 21.28
N ALA A 100 26.24 11.81 20.01
CA ALA A 100 26.51 12.82 19.00
C ALA A 100 25.72 14.11 19.27
N PRO A 101 26.33 15.30 19.09
CA PRO A 101 25.59 16.55 19.15
C PRO A 101 24.63 16.68 17.97
N GLU A 102 23.53 17.41 18.17
CA GLU A 102 22.49 17.63 17.15
C GLU A 102 23.03 18.14 15.80
N GLU A 103 24.10 18.95 15.79
CA GLU A 103 24.74 19.40 14.54
C GLU A 103 25.38 18.23 13.75
N ALA A 104 25.97 17.25 14.44
CA ALA A 104 26.54 16.06 13.82
C ALA A 104 25.42 15.11 13.36
N LEU A 105 24.37 14.92 14.18
CA LEU A 105 23.19 14.12 13.80
C LEU A 105 22.53 14.66 12.53
N ARG A 106 22.41 15.97 12.38
CA ARG A 106 21.89 16.60 11.15
C ARG A 106 22.74 16.34 9.91
N SER A 107 24.07 16.18 10.07
CA SER A 107 24.93 15.81 8.93
C SER A 107 24.89 14.32 8.61
N ILE A 108 24.44 13.47 9.54
CA ILE A 108 24.27 12.02 9.33
C ILE A 108 22.92 11.75 8.66
N ARG A 109 21.86 12.38 9.19
CA ARG A 109 20.51 12.32 8.61
C ARG A 109 20.51 12.93 7.22
N GLY A 110 19.82 12.31 6.28
CA GLY A 110 19.75 12.73 4.89
C GLY A 110 20.95 12.26 4.07
N ASP A 111 22.18 12.29 4.62
CA ASP A 111 23.41 11.93 3.88
C ASP A 111 23.84 10.47 4.06
N ALA A 112 24.09 10.02 5.30
CA ALA A 112 24.53 8.64 5.57
C ALA A 112 23.37 7.71 5.95
N MET A 113 22.32 8.25 6.58
CA MET A 113 21.10 7.54 6.93
C MET A 113 19.90 8.34 6.47
N SER A 114 18.95 7.70 5.81
CA SER A 114 17.71 8.33 5.35
C SER A 114 16.50 7.47 5.68
N MET A 115 15.32 8.08 5.66
CA MET A 115 14.07 7.42 6.04
C MET A 115 12.95 7.76 5.06
N ILE A 116 12.20 6.74 4.65
CA ILE A 116 10.89 6.86 4.00
C ILE A 116 9.85 6.76 5.12
N PHE A 117 9.03 7.79 5.28
CA PHE A 117 7.99 7.87 6.31
C PHE A 117 6.68 7.20 5.86
N GLN A 118 5.88 6.76 6.84
CA GLN A 118 4.72 5.86 6.74
C GLN A 118 3.49 6.38 5.93
N ASP A 119 3.52 7.58 5.32
CA ASP A 119 2.45 8.08 4.44
C ASP A 119 2.90 9.29 3.57
N PRO A 120 2.84 9.20 2.22
CA PRO A 120 3.10 10.32 1.31
C PRO A 120 2.29 11.59 1.57
N MET A 121 1.02 11.45 1.93
CA MET A 121 0.09 12.58 2.03
C MET A 121 0.40 13.49 3.22
N THR A 122 0.92 12.92 4.29
CA THR A 122 1.33 13.67 5.48
C THR A 122 2.78 14.11 5.41
N SER A 123 3.59 13.43 4.60
CA SER A 123 5.04 13.68 4.48
C SER A 123 5.38 14.75 3.42
N LEU A 124 4.64 14.82 2.30
CA LEU A 124 4.86 15.84 1.27
C LEU A 124 4.15 17.15 1.58
N ASN A 125 4.81 18.28 1.33
CA ASN A 125 4.21 19.59 1.46
C ASN A 125 3.40 19.94 0.19
N PRO A 126 2.06 20.01 0.25
CA PRO A 126 1.24 20.24 -0.94
C PRO A 126 1.38 21.64 -1.54
N ALA A 127 2.04 22.57 -0.84
CA ALA A 127 2.26 23.95 -1.28
C ALA A 127 3.61 24.17 -1.99
N LEU A 128 4.49 23.17 -2.01
CA LEU A 128 5.79 23.20 -2.69
C LEU A 128 5.76 22.28 -3.90
N THR A 129 6.56 22.58 -4.93
CA THR A 129 6.70 21.66 -6.06
C THR A 129 7.47 20.41 -5.65
N VAL A 130 7.35 19.35 -6.45
CA VAL A 130 8.11 18.12 -6.26
C VAL A 130 9.61 18.39 -6.34
N GLY A 131 10.04 19.16 -7.32
CA GLY A 131 11.42 19.59 -7.47
C GLY A 131 11.94 20.33 -6.25
N GLU A 132 11.22 21.36 -5.77
CA GLU A 132 11.65 22.16 -4.62
C GLU A 132 11.93 21.30 -3.37
N GLN A 133 11.15 20.24 -3.15
CA GLN A 133 11.31 19.34 -1.99
C GLN A 133 12.52 18.40 -2.14
N VAL A 134 12.79 17.90 -3.35
CA VAL A 134 14.00 17.10 -3.62
C VAL A 134 15.25 17.99 -3.59
N GLU A 135 15.18 19.19 -4.18
CA GLU A 135 16.25 20.19 -4.16
C GLU A 135 16.61 20.62 -2.73
N GLU A 136 15.63 20.73 -1.83
CA GLU A 136 15.85 21.10 -0.43
C GLU A 136 16.82 20.12 0.24
N SER A 137 16.61 18.81 0.04
CA SER A 137 17.47 17.76 0.61
C SER A 137 18.90 17.85 0.05
N LEU A 138 19.05 18.05 -1.26
CA LEU A 138 20.36 18.24 -1.91
C LEU A 138 21.06 19.51 -1.39
N ARG A 139 20.33 20.64 -1.30
CA ARG A 139 20.89 21.92 -0.85
C ARG A 139 21.35 21.87 0.60
N LEU A 140 20.59 21.24 1.49
CA LEU A 140 20.92 21.15 2.91
C LEU A 140 22.15 20.26 3.16
N HIS A 141 22.20 19.09 2.51
CA HIS A 141 23.18 18.05 2.87
C HIS A 141 24.42 18.03 1.97
N GLN A 142 24.26 18.17 0.64
CA GLN A 142 25.40 18.11 -0.29
C GLN A 142 26.03 19.48 -0.58
N TYR A 143 25.22 20.54 -0.74
CA TYR A 143 25.73 21.85 -1.18
C TYR A 143 25.85 22.90 -0.06
N GLY A 144 25.21 22.69 1.09
CA GLY A 144 25.17 23.61 2.24
C GLY A 144 26.49 23.73 3.00
N ASN A 145 27.40 22.74 2.89
CA ASN A 145 28.65 22.70 3.65
C ASN A 145 29.82 23.51 3.05
N ARG A 146 29.63 24.25 1.94
CA ARG A 146 30.67 25.12 1.37
C ARG A 146 30.71 26.51 2.03
N LYS A 147 31.50 26.60 3.12
CA LYS A 147 32.02 27.77 3.87
C LYS A 147 31.04 28.50 4.81
N LYS A 148 31.25 28.26 6.12
CA LYS A 148 30.83 29.10 7.25
C LYS A 148 31.58 30.44 7.23
N ASP A 149 30.81 31.53 7.13
CA ASP A 149 31.00 32.84 7.79
C ASP A 149 30.57 33.99 6.86
N THR A 150 29.29 34.40 6.92
CA THR A 150 28.84 35.81 6.94
C THR A 150 27.31 35.82 7.15
N TRP A 151 26.80 36.79 7.92
CA TRP A 151 25.38 37.11 8.18
C TRP A 151 24.46 37.16 6.93
N LEU A 152 25.03 37.19 5.71
CA LEU A 152 24.30 37.10 4.45
C LEU A 152 23.75 35.69 4.14
N ASN A 153 24.32 34.61 4.69
CA ASN A 153 23.86 33.25 4.39
C ASN A 153 22.54 32.88 5.09
N GLY A 154 22.24 33.45 6.26
CA GLY A 154 20.94 33.26 6.92
C GLY A 154 19.78 33.96 6.16
N VAL A 155 20.09 34.89 5.26
CA VAL A 155 19.10 35.46 4.32
C VAL A 155 18.98 34.60 3.06
N ARG A 156 19.98 33.76 2.76
CA ARG A 156 20.03 32.83 1.63
C ARG A 156 19.21 31.56 1.92
N GLU A 157 19.16 31.11 3.17
CA GLU A 157 18.23 30.06 3.64
C GLU A 157 16.76 30.48 3.55
N LEU A 158 16.45 31.78 3.63
CA LEU A 158 15.08 32.33 3.56
C LEU A 158 14.65 32.76 2.16
N LEU A 159 15.57 32.81 1.18
CA LEU A 159 15.30 33.26 -0.19
C LEU A 159 16.07 32.38 -1.18
N PRO A 160 15.40 31.41 -1.85
CA PRO A 160 16.05 30.42 -2.71
C PRO A 160 16.83 31.01 -3.89
N LYS A 161 16.52 32.24 -4.32
CA LYS A 161 17.01 32.82 -5.59
C LYS A 161 18.35 33.57 -5.53
N ILE A 162 19.17 33.34 -4.49
CA ILE A 162 20.46 34.04 -4.32
C ILE A 162 21.65 33.07 -4.41
N GLY A 163 21.43 31.80 -4.78
CA GLY A 163 22.46 30.85 -5.25
C GLY A 163 23.17 31.36 -6.51
N GLY A 164 24.43 30.97 -6.74
CA GLY A 164 25.05 31.26 -8.04
C GLY A 164 24.39 30.36 -9.10
N LYS A 165 24.10 30.88 -10.30
CA LYS A 165 23.42 30.15 -11.38
C LYS A 165 23.94 28.71 -11.57
N ASP A 166 25.24 28.53 -11.49
CA ASP A 166 25.89 27.23 -11.71
C ASP A 166 25.53 26.17 -10.63
N ILE A 167 25.23 26.57 -9.40
CA ILE A 167 24.83 25.64 -8.31
C ILE A 167 23.35 25.27 -8.46
N ASP A 168 22.52 26.23 -8.87
CA ASP A 168 21.10 25.98 -9.09
C ASP A 168 20.90 25.03 -10.28
N GLU A 169 21.78 25.08 -11.29
CA GLU A 169 21.79 24.17 -12.44
C GLU A 169 22.28 22.76 -12.05
N GLU A 170 23.37 22.62 -11.28
CA GLU A 170 23.87 21.31 -10.79
C GLU A 170 22.86 20.60 -9.87
N VAL A 171 22.16 21.35 -9.01
CA VAL A 171 21.12 20.82 -8.11
C VAL A 171 19.88 20.40 -8.91
N LEU A 172 19.49 21.18 -9.92
CA LEU A 172 18.35 20.84 -10.78
C LEU A 172 18.65 19.59 -11.61
N ASP A 173 19.84 19.51 -12.23
CA ASP A 173 20.28 18.33 -12.98
C ASP A 173 20.26 17.09 -12.08
N ARG A 174 20.82 17.16 -10.87
CA ARG A 174 20.78 16.04 -9.93
C ARG A 174 19.35 15.71 -9.48
N THR A 175 18.47 16.69 -9.36
CA THR A 175 17.05 16.46 -9.02
C THR A 175 16.35 15.69 -10.13
N VAL A 176 16.57 16.09 -11.39
CA VAL A 176 16.02 15.40 -12.56
C VAL A 176 16.60 13.98 -12.64
N ASP A 177 17.89 13.80 -12.39
CA ASP A 177 18.53 12.47 -12.34
C ASP A 177 17.87 11.58 -11.27
N VAL A 178 17.69 12.08 -10.04
CA VAL A 178 17.09 11.28 -8.96
C VAL A 178 15.64 10.96 -9.26
N LEU A 179 14.87 11.91 -9.81
CA LEU A 179 13.49 11.65 -10.25
C LEU A 179 13.45 10.60 -11.37
N SER A 180 14.44 10.59 -12.26
CA SER A 180 14.61 9.54 -13.27
C SER A 180 14.98 8.20 -12.64
N GLU A 181 15.91 8.16 -11.69
CA GLU A 181 16.35 6.96 -10.95
C GLU A 181 15.15 6.28 -10.27
N VAL A 182 14.20 7.05 -9.73
CA VAL A 182 12.98 6.48 -9.09
C VAL A 182 11.83 6.21 -10.08
N GLY A 183 12.05 6.36 -11.38
CA GLY A 183 11.06 6.07 -12.41
C GLY A 183 9.93 7.10 -12.56
N ILE A 184 10.14 8.37 -12.18
CA ILE A 184 9.20 9.44 -12.56
C ILE A 184 9.35 9.71 -14.07
N PRO A 185 8.28 9.58 -14.88
CA PRO A 185 8.39 9.82 -16.31
C PRO A 185 8.58 11.31 -16.61
N GLU A 186 9.31 11.63 -17.68
CA GLU A 186 9.56 13.02 -18.12
C GLU A 186 9.94 13.98 -16.97
N PRO A 187 10.95 13.65 -16.15
CA PRO A 187 11.23 14.31 -14.88
C PRO A 187 11.53 15.82 -15.03
N THR A 188 12.13 16.23 -16.14
CA THR A 188 12.38 17.65 -16.48
C THR A 188 11.11 18.49 -16.48
N SER A 189 10.00 17.92 -16.96
CA SER A 189 8.72 18.63 -17.05
C SER A 189 7.95 18.61 -15.73
N ARG A 190 8.09 17.53 -14.95
CA ARG A 190 7.34 17.29 -13.72
C ARG A 190 7.98 17.86 -12.46
N VAL A 191 9.22 18.33 -12.55
CA VAL A 191 9.92 18.98 -11.44
C VAL A 191 9.16 20.20 -10.90
N ASP A 192 8.39 20.88 -11.76
CA ASP A 192 7.59 22.06 -11.41
C ASP A 192 6.14 21.73 -11.00
N GLU A 193 5.73 20.46 -11.05
CA GLU A 193 4.39 20.02 -10.64
C GLU A 193 4.28 19.86 -9.11
N TYR A 194 3.05 19.90 -8.61
CA TYR A 194 2.76 19.77 -7.18
C TYR A 194 2.37 18.34 -6.80
N PRO A 195 2.55 17.92 -5.52
CA PRO A 195 2.17 16.59 -5.07
C PRO A 195 0.72 16.20 -5.40
N HIS A 196 -0.22 17.13 -5.32
CA HIS A 196 -1.64 16.83 -5.60
C HIS A 196 -1.93 16.53 -7.08
N GLU A 197 -1.00 16.82 -7.98
CA GLU A 197 -1.07 16.52 -9.42
C GLU A 197 -0.49 15.11 -9.72
N PHE A 198 0.21 14.50 -8.76
CA PHE A 198 0.80 13.17 -8.87
C PHE A 198 -0.17 12.06 -8.43
N SER A 199 -0.01 10.86 -9.02
CA SER A 199 -0.65 9.61 -8.57
C SER A 199 -0.11 9.19 -7.18
N GLY A 200 -0.78 8.27 -6.48
CA GLY A 200 -0.31 7.74 -5.21
C GLY A 200 1.10 7.11 -5.31
N GLY A 201 1.31 6.26 -6.32
CA GLY A 201 2.61 5.66 -6.61
C GLY A 201 3.68 6.69 -6.97
N MET A 202 3.36 7.71 -7.77
CA MET A 202 4.29 8.79 -8.06
C MET A 202 4.67 9.59 -6.80
N ARG A 203 3.73 9.86 -5.89
CA ARG A 203 4.05 10.51 -4.60
C ARG A 203 4.99 9.66 -3.76
N GLN A 204 4.79 8.34 -3.75
CA GLN A 204 5.71 7.42 -3.07
C GLN A 204 7.11 7.46 -3.70
N ARG A 205 7.20 7.43 -5.03
CA ARG A 205 8.48 7.57 -5.76
C ARG A 205 9.17 8.90 -5.42
N VAL A 206 8.43 9.99 -5.27
CA VAL A 206 8.98 11.28 -4.82
C VAL A 206 9.53 11.20 -3.38
N LEU A 207 8.86 10.52 -2.46
CA LEU A 207 9.44 10.30 -1.12
C LEU A 207 10.73 9.48 -1.16
N ILE A 208 10.77 8.44 -2.00
CA ILE A 208 11.97 7.64 -2.23
C ILE A 208 13.07 8.53 -2.84
N ALA A 209 12.75 9.39 -3.80
CA ALA A 209 13.68 10.36 -4.39
C ALA A 209 14.26 11.30 -3.34
N ILE A 210 13.42 11.85 -2.45
CA ILE A 210 13.87 12.68 -1.33
C ILE A 210 14.83 11.89 -0.43
N ALA A 211 14.48 10.65 -0.09
CA ALA A 211 15.30 9.81 0.78
C ALA A 211 16.65 9.43 0.15
N LEU A 212 16.68 9.24 -1.17
CA LEU A 212 17.86 8.82 -1.93
C LEU A 212 18.64 9.96 -2.57
N ALA A 213 18.17 11.21 -2.45
CA ALA A 213 18.79 12.38 -3.05
C ALA A 213 20.29 12.44 -2.75
N CYS A 214 20.69 12.09 -1.51
CA CYS A 214 22.09 12.07 -1.09
C CYS A 214 22.78 10.70 -1.13
N ARG A 215 22.12 9.66 -1.64
CA ARG A 215 22.62 8.27 -1.73
C ARG A 215 23.08 7.71 -0.38
N PRO A 216 22.14 7.49 0.57
CA PRO A 216 22.46 7.04 1.91
C PRO A 216 23.07 5.64 1.93
N ARG A 217 23.86 5.36 2.97
CA ARG A 217 24.40 4.02 3.23
C ARG A 217 23.36 3.11 3.86
N LEU A 218 22.44 3.68 4.63
CA LEU A 218 21.30 3.00 5.24
C LEU A 218 20.00 3.72 4.88
N LEU A 219 19.07 2.97 4.28
CA LEU A 219 17.70 3.40 4.06
C LEU A 219 16.78 2.72 5.08
N VAL A 220 16.08 3.51 5.87
CA VAL A 220 14.98 3.03 6.73
C VAL A 220 13.69 3.20 5.95
N ALA A 221 13.01 2.10 5.63
CA ALA A 221 11.74 2.12 4.94
C ALA A 221 10.63 1.75 5.92
N ASP A 222 9.90 2.74 6.43
CA ASP A 222 8.82 2.53 7.41
C ASP A 222 7.46 2.42 6.71
N GLU A 223 7.00 1.19 6.56
CA GLU A 223 5.85 0.77 5.76
C GLU A 223 5.76 1.48 4.39
N PRO A 224 6.79 1.33 3.52
CA PRO A 224 6.91 2.09 2.27
C PRO A 224 5.82 1.79 1.24
N THR A 225 4.99 0.77 1.48
CA THR A 225 3.93 0.34 0.57
C THR A 225 2.53 0.50 1.16
N THR A 226 2.41 1.05 2.38
CA THR A 226 1.11 1.28 3.02
C THR A 226 0.22 2.17 2.15
N ALA A 227 -1.06 1.81 2.04
CA ALA A 227 -2.09 2.50 1.24
C ALA A 227 -1.83 2.54 -0.28
N LEU A 228 -0.93 1.71 -0.79
CA LEU A 228 -0.75 1.46 -2.23
C LEU A 228 -1.50 0.18 -2.63
N ASP A 229 -1.91 0.08 -3.88
CA ASP A 229 -2.43 -1.18 -4.40
C ASP A 229 -1.29 -2.19 -4.65
N VAL A 230 -1.64 -3.48 -4.78
CA VAL A 230 -0.67 -4.58 -4.92
C VAL A 230 0.28 -4.41 -6.10
N THR A 231 -0.16 -3.79 -7.21
CA THR A 231 0.72 -3.60 -8.39
C THR A 231 1.74 -2.50 -8.15
N ILE A 232 1.31 -1.38 -7.55
CA ILE A 232 2.20 -0.28 -7.19
C ILE A 232 3.13 -0.69 -6.05
N GLN A 233 2.64 -1.45 -5.06
CA GLN A 233 3.47 -2.06 -4.02
C GLN A 233 4.61 -2.88 -4.64
N ALA A 234 4.30 -3.82 -5.55
CA ALA A 234 5.33 -4.63 -6.21
C ALA A 234 6.36 -3.75 -6.95
N GLN A 235 5.92 -2.72 -7.69
CA GLN A 235 6.82 -1.78 -8.35
C GLN A 235 7.73 -1.03 -7.38
N ILE A 236 7.22 -0.60 -6.23
CA ILE A 236 7.99 0.16 -5.23
C ILE A 236 9.02 -0.74 -4.54
N LEU A 237 8.64 -1.98 -4.22
CA LEU A 237 9.57 -2.95 -3.64
C LEU A 237 10.68 -3.32 -4.62
N GLU A 238 10.34 -3.55 -5.88
CA GLU A 238 11.33 -3.81 -6.94
C GLU A 238 12.28 -2.63 -7.10
N LEU A 239 11.75 -1.41 -7.14
CA LEU A 239 12.55 -0.19 -7.20
C LEU A 239 13.55 -0.10 -6.03
N ILE A 240 13.10 -0.38 -4.79
CA ILE A 240 13.98 -0.36 -3.61
C ILE A 240 15.07 -1.43 -3.75
N ASN A 241 14.75 -2.63 -4.23
CA ASN A 241 15.71 -3.71 -4.43
C ASN A 241 16.73 -3.36 -5.52
N GLU A 242 16.30 -2.87 -6.68
CA GLU A 242 17.19 -2.41 -7.76
C GLU A 242 18.17 -1.34 -7.26
N LEU A 243 17.65 -0.33 -6.55
CA LEU A 243 18.48 0.72 -5.98
C LEU A 243 19.41 0.21 -4.88
N GLN A 244 18.99 -0.80 -4.12
CA GLN A 244 19.82 -1.45 -3.11
C GLN A 244 21.03 -2.12 -3.76
N GLU A 245 20.81 -2.87 -4.83
CA GLU A 245 21.85 -3.54 -5.61
C GLU A 245 22.78 -2.55 -6.31
N GLU A 246 22.22 -1.52 -6.95
CA GLU A 246 22.97 -0.52 -7.72
C GLU A 246 23.84 0.38 -6.82
N LEU A 247 23.31 0.82 -5.67
CA LEU A 247 23.99 1.73 -4.76
C LEU A 247 24.79 1.00 -3.68
N GLY A 248 24.58 -0.30 -3.50
CA GLY A 248 25.17 -1.09 -2.41
C GLY A 248 24.73 -0.60 -1.02
N MET A 249 23.53 -0.03 -0.91
CA MET A 249 22.98 0.45 0.36
C MET A 249 22.46 -0.71 1.20
N SER A 250 22.30 -0.49 2.50
CA SER A 250 21.62 -1.43 3.40
C SER A 250 20.21 -0.92 3.67
N VAL A 251 19.26 -1.82 3.91
CA VAL A 251 17.85 -1.46 4.07
C VAL A 251 17.33 -2.02 5.40
N LEU A 252 16.71 -1.16 6.22
CA LEU A 252 15.85 -1.58 7.32
C LEU A 252 14.40 -1.46 6.85
N MET A 253 13.79 -2.58 6.51
CA MET A 253 12.40 -2.66 6.05
C MET A 253 11.49 -2.87 7.25
N ILE A 254 10.61 -1.92 7.56
CA ILE A 254 9.60 -2.07 8.61
C ILE A 254 8.27 -2.28 7.91
N THR A 255 7.63 -3.41 8.18
CA THR A 255 6.33 -3.73 7.60
C THR A 255 5.55 -4.63 8.56
N HIS A 256 4.23 -4.67 8.37
CA HIS A 256 3.36 -5.66 8.99
C HIS A 256 3.02 -6.82 8.03
N ASP A 257 3.38 -6.70 6.75
CA ASP A 257 3.20 -7.75 5.73
C ASP A 257 4.40 -8.70 5.74
N LEU A 258 4.17 -9.93 6.21
CA LEU A 258 5.19 -10.97 6.27
C LEU A 258 5.53 -11.54 4.89
N GLY A 259 4.62 -11.50 3.91
CA GLY A 259 4.93 -11.91 2.53
C GLY A 259 5.94 -10.98 1.88
N VAL A 260 5.83 -9.66 2.13
CA VAL A 260 6.85 -8.69 1.69
C VAL A 260 8.22 -9.01 2.30
N VAL A 261 8.28 -9.40 3.59
CA VAL A 261 9.55 -9.78 4.22
C VAL A 261 10.10 -11.08 3.69
N ALA A 262 9.25 -12.08 3.45
CA ALA A 262 9.63 -13.36 2.86
C ALA A 262 10.36 -13.18 1.53
N GLU A 263 9.95 -12.19 0.75
CA GLU A 263 10.44 -11.99 -0.62
C GLU A 263 11.56 -10.96 -0.75
N THR A 264 11.64 -9.96 0.14
CA THR A 264 12.56 -8.82 -0.03
C THR A 264 13.71 -8.76 0.97
N CYS A 265 13.64 -9.47 2.09
CA CYS A 265 14.62 -9.37 3.17
C CYS A 265 15.55 -10.58 3.22
N ASP A 266 16.83 -10.34 3.55
CA ASP A 266 17.78 -11.42 3.85
C ASP A 266 17.54 -12.01 5.25
N ARG A 267 17.17 -11.14 6.19
CA ARG A 267 17.04 -11.45 7.61
C ARG A 267 15.82 -10.77 8.20
N VAL A 268 15.18 -11.38 9.19
CA VAL A 268 14.01 -10.83 9.88
C VAL A 268 14.25 -10.78 11.38
N ALA A 269 13.84 -9.67 12.00
CA ALA A 269 13.72 -9.48 13.43
C ALA A 269 12.24 -9.30 13.78
N VAL A 270 11.71 -10.18 14.62
CA VAL A 270 10.32 -10.21 15.06
C VAL A 270 10.24 -9.50 16.42
N MET A 271 9.42 -8.45 16.48
CA MET A 271 9.26 -7.59 17.64
C MET A 271 7.91 -7.81 18.33
N TYR A 272 7.93 -7.87 19.66
CA TYR A 272 6.73 -7.92 20.50
C TYR A 272 6.91 -7.06 21.75
N ALA A 273 5.95 -6.15 22.00
CA ALA A 273 5.88 -5.32 23.20
C ALA A 273 7.22 -4.70 23.64
N GLY A 274 7.91 -4.02 22.72
CA GLY A 274 9.15 -3.29 23.00
C GLY A 274 10.43 -4.11 22.86
N GLU A 275 10.37 -5.42 22.61
CA GLU A 275 11.55 -6.29 22.51
C GLU A 275 11.60 -7.08 21.20
N ILE A 276 12.81 -7.38 20.72
CA ILE A 276 13.02 -8.41 19.69
C ILE A 276 12.92 -9.77 20.39
N VAL A 277 11.96 -10.58 19.96
CA VAL A 277 11.70 -11.91 20.52
C VAL A 277 12.29 -13.03 19.67
N GLU A 278 12.54 -12.78 18.39
CA GLU A 278 13.18 -13.74 17.49
C GLU A 278 13.87 -13.02 16.34
N GLU A 279 15.03 -13.52 15.91
CA GLU A 279 15.80 -12.97 14.81
C GLU A 279 16.54 -14.10 14.08
N GLY A 280 16.55 -14.07 12.75
CA GLY A 280 17.28 -15.03 11.95
C GLY A 280 17.08 -14.83 10.45
N PRO A 281 17.79 -15.61 9.59
CA PRO A 281 17.56 -15.61 8.15
C PRO A 281 16.09 -15.85 7.84
N VAL A 282 15.55 -15.16 6.83
CA VAL A 282 14.12 -15.23 6.49
C VAL A 282 13.68 -16.67 6.23
N GLU A 283 14.41 -17.42 5.40
CA GLU A 283 14.11 -18.83 5.12
C GLU A 283 14.02 -19.69 6.40
N GLU A 284 14.92 -19.48 7.37
CA GLU A 284 14.95 -20.24 8.62
C GLU A 284 13.76 -19.89 9.53
N ILE A 285 13.45 -18.61 9.68
CA ILE A 285 12.36 -18.15 10.55
C ILE A 285 10.99 -18.59 10.02
N PHE A 286 10.78 -18.55 8.71
CA PHE A 286 9.51 -18.93 8.10
C PHE A 286 9.29 -20.46 8.10
N GLN A 287 10.37 -21.25 8.02
CA GLN A 287 10.26 -22.71 8.05
C GLN A 287 10.30 -23.30 9.47
N ASN A 288 11.15 -22.75 10.35
CA ASN A 288 11.40 -23.26 11.70
C ASN A 288 11.22 -22.16 12.77
N PRO A 289 10.06 -21.50 12.86
CA PRO A 289 9.82 -20.48 13.87
C PRO A 289 9.96 -21.08 15.28
N SER A 290 10.87 -20.52 16.07
CA SER A 290 11.26 -21.08 17.37
C SER A 290 10.70 -20.30 18.55
N HIS A 291 10.14 -19.11 18.33
CA HIS A 291 9.35 -18.42 19.33
C HIS A 291 7.84 -18.63 19.09
N PRO A 292 7.06 -19.01 20.11
CA PRO A 292 5.61 -19.17 20.00
C PRO A 292 4.87 -18.01 19.33
N TYR A 293 5.20 -16.77 19.68
CA TYR A 293 4.62 -15.59 19.01
C TYR A 293 4.83 -15.58 17.50
N THR A 294 6.07 -15.82 17.04
CA THR A 294 6.40 -15.85 15.61
C THR A 294 5.62 -16.94 14.90
N TYR A 295 5.58 -18.14 15.47
CA TYR A 295 4.77 -19.23 14.95
C TYR A 295 3.30 -18.84 14.83
N THR A 296 2.69 -18.30 15.90
CA THR A 296 1.27 -17.90 15.87
C THR A 296 0.99 -16.74 14.91
N LEU A 297 1.98 -15.87 14.66
CA LEU A 297 1.87 -14.77 13.71
C LEU A 297 1.89 -15.28 12.27
N LEU A 298 2.79 -16.22 11.95
CA LEU A 298 2.80 -16.93 10.66
C LEU A 298 1.51 -17.74 10.46
N GLU A 299 1.01 -18.39 11.52
CA GLU A 299 -0.24 -19.15 11.47
C GLU A 299 -1.47 -18.28 11.20
N SER A 300 -1.39 -16.97 11.46
CA SER A 300 -2.46 -16.01 11.17
C SER A 300 -2.51 -15.56 9.70
N ILE A 301 -1.50 -15.88 8.88
CA ILE A 301 -1.46 -15.50 7.46
C ILE A 301 -2.47 -16.35 6.66
N PRO A 302 -3.34 -15.74 5.83
CA PRO A 302 -4.19 -16.46 4.90
C PRO A 302 -3.37 -17.26 3.90
N THR A 303 -3.60 -18.57 3.84
CA THR A 303 -2.94 -19.50 2.91
C THR A 303 -3.99 -20.44 2.31
N GLU A 304 -3.70 -21.03 1.15
CA GLU A 304 -4.65 -21.86 0.38
C GLU A 304 -5.18 -23.05 1.18
N ASP A 305 -4.33 -23.65 2.03
CA ASP A 305 -4.66 -24.86 2.78
C ASP A 305 -5.51 -24.61 4.04
N LYS A 306 -5.79 -23.34 4.39
CA LYS A 306 -6.47 -22.98 5.63
C LYS A 306 -7.93 -22.62 5.40
N GLU A 307 -8.82 -23.50 5.85
CA GLU A 307 -10.27 -23.24 5.89
C GLU A 307 -10.65 -22.17 6.93
N ARG A 308 -9.90 -22.04 8.03
CA ARG A 308 -10.13 -21.03 9.06
C ARG A 308 -8.81 -20.54 9.63
N LEU A 309 -8.67 -19.22 9.82
CA LEU A 309 -7.43 -18.65 10.33
C LEU A 309 -7.28 -18.88 11.82
N THR A 310 -6.03 -19.04 12.30
CA THR A 310 -5.74 -19.19 13.73
C THR A 310 -5.09 -17.92 14.27
N PRO A 311 -5.89 -16.92 14.70
CA PRO A 311 -5.34 -15.66 15.19
C PRO A 311 -4.75 -15.77 16.60
N ILE A 312 -3.84 -14.84 16.90
CA ILE A 312 -3.36 -14.61 18.26
C ILE A 312 -4.46 -13.97 19.10
N THR A 313 -4.98 -14.70 20.09
CA THR A 313 -6.06 -14.21 20.94
C THR A 313 -5.59 -13.15 21.95
N GLY A 314 -6.53 -12.33 22.44
CA GLY A 314 -6.23 -11.26 23.39
C GLY A 314 -5.70 -9.97 22.74
N ASN A 315 -5.15 -9.06 23.55
CA ASN A 315 -4.56 -7.80 23.10
C ASN A 315 -3.10 -7.73 23.55
N VAL A 316 -2.26 -6.98 22.82
CA VAL A 316 -0.92 -6.60 23.28
C VAL A 316 -1.02 -5.97 24.69
N PRO A 317 -0.15 -6.37 25.64
CA PRO A 317 -0.17 -5.84 26.99
C PRO A 317 0.08 -4.32 27.00
N ASP A 318 -0.37 -3.65 28.07
CA ASP A 318 -0.07 -2.24 28.29
C ASP A 318 1.44 -2.07 28.53
N LEU A 319 2.09 -1.24 27.70
CA LEU A 319 3.52 -0.97 27.74
C LEU A 319 3.95 -0.14 28.98
N ILE A 320 3.01 0.28 29.82
CA ILE A 320 3.30 0.94 31.11
C ILE A 320 3.65 -0.10 32.19
N ASP A 321 2.80 -1.11 32.36
CA ASP A 321 2.89 -2.13 33.40
C ASP A 321 3.22 -3.50 32.78
N MET A 322 4.42 -3.61 32.20
CA MET A 322 4.86 -4.85 31.54
C MET A 322 5.11 -5.98 32.55
N PRO A 323 4.70 -7.22 32.24
CA PRO A 323 4.91 -8.37 33.11
C PRO A 323 6.41 -8.73 33.21
N ASP A 324 6.83 -9.27 34.36
CA ASP A 324 8.15 -9.88 34.51
C ASP A 324 8.24 -11.15 33.64
N GLY A 325 9.42 -11.46 33.09
CA GLY A 325 9.62 -12.62 32.20
C GLY A 325 9.32 -12.31 30.74
N CYS A 326 8.81 -13.30 30.03
CA CYS A 326 8.38 -13.20 28.64
C CYS A 326 7.12 -12.34 28.53
N HIS A 327 7.20 -11.22 27.82
CA HIS A 327 6.07 -10.31 27.60
C HIS A 327 4.88 -11.00 26.90
N PHE A 328 5.13 -12.04 26.10
CA PHE A 328 4.10 -12.80 25.40
C PHE A 328 3.46 -13.91 26.25
N ALA A 329 3.99 -14.22 27.44
CA ALA A 329 3.48 -15.32 28.27
C ALA A 329 1.96 -15.27 28.55
N PRO A 330 1.31 -14.11 28.75
CA PRO A 330 -0.14 -14.05 28.96
C PRO A 330 -1.00 -14.50 27.77
N ARG A 331 -0.44 -14.49 26.55
CA ARG A 331 -1.11 -14.89 25.30
C ARG A 331 -0.54 -16.18 24.72
N CYS A 332 0.58 -16.67 25.26
CA CYS A 332 1.26 -17.84 24.75
C CYS A 332 0.49 -19.13 25.14
N PRO A 333 0.06 -19.96 24.17
CA PRO A 333 -0.62 -21.23 24.44
C PRO A 333 0.24 -22.20 25.26
N TRP A 334 1.56 -22.14 25.09
CA TRP A 334 2.54 -23.02 25.73
C TRP A 334 3.21 -22.41 26.97
N ALA A 335 2.65 -21.32 27.52
CA ALA A 335 3.23 -20.64 28.67
C ALA A 335 3.37 -21.57 29.89
N THR A 336 4.52 -21.53 30.55
CA THR A 336 4.78 -22.22 31.83
C THR A 336 5.05 -21.20 32.95
N GLU A 337 5.05 -21.64 34.21
CA GLU A 337 5.35 -20.76 35.36
C GLU A 337 6.74 -20.11 35.30
N GLU A 338 7.70 -20.72 34.58
CA GLU A 338 9.05 -20.18 34.39
C GLU A 338 9.06 -19.01 33.39
N CYS A 339 8.10 -18.97 32.46
CA CYS A 339 7.98 -17.89 31.48
C CYS A 339 7.73 -16.52 32.11
N THR A 340 7.16 -16.46 33.33
CA THR A 340 6.81 -15.20 34.00
C THR A 340 7.83 -14.79 35.06
N GLN A 341 9.08 -15.29 34.98
CA GLN A 341 10.10 -15.07 35.99
C GLN A 341 11.44 -14.65 35.37
N GLY A 342 11.98 -13.53 35.83
CA GLY A 342 13.33 -13.09 35.46
C GLY A 342 13.43 -12.52 34.04
N GLU A 343 14.64 -12.45 33.51
CA GLU A 343 14.92 -12.03 32.14
C GLU A 343 15.09 -13.27 31.26
N ILE A 344 14.47 -13.28 30.09
CA ILE A 344 14.55 -14.40 29.14
C ILE A 344 15.75 -14.17 28.21
N PRO A 345 16.82 -14.99 28.29
CA PRO A 345 17.97 -14.84 27.42
C PRO A 345 17.64 -15.33 25.99
N PHE A 346 18.45 -14.89 25.03
CA PHE A 346 18.43 -15.49 23.69
C PHE A 346 18.95 -16.92 23.74
N LEU A 347 18.17 -17.86 23.19
CA LEU A 347 18.58 -19.20 22.83
C LEU A 347 18.93 -19.23 21.34
N GLN A 348 20.05 -19.86 21.01
CA GLN A 348 20.46 -20.13 19.63
C GLN A 348 19.74 -21.36 19.10
N HIS A 349 19.28 -21.28 17.86
CA HIS A 349 18.58 -22.34 17.13
C HIS A 349 19.31 -22.70 15.84
N GLY A 350 19.02 -23.88 15.32
CA GLY A 350 19.66 -24.41 14.12
C GLY A 350 21.15 -24.77 14.29
N PRO A 351 21.86 -25.03 13.18
CA PRO A 351 23.31 -25.25 13.17
C PRO A 351 24.12 -24.03 13.67
N ASP A 352 25.33 -24.26 14.19
CA ASP A 352 26.22 -23.20 14.72
C ASP A 352 26.57 -22.08 13.70
N ASP A 353 26.37 -22.33 12.40
CA ASP A 353 26.60 -21.38 11.30
C ASP A 353 25.38 -20.57 10.88
N VAL A 354 24.19 -20.88 11.39
CA VAL A 354 22.95 -20.12 11.14
C VAL A 354 22.72 -19.16 12.30
N ASP A 355 22.60 -17.86 12.01
CA ASP A 355 22.40 -16.80 13.01
C ASP A 355 20.91 -16.69 13.40
N HIS A 356 20.34 -17.75 13.96
CA HIS A 356 18.94 -17.82 14.41
C HIS A 356 18.86 -17.88 15.94
N ARG A 357 18.15 -16.94 16.55
CA ARG A 357 18.00 -16.85 17.99
C ARG A 357 16.61 -16.38 18.40
N SER A 358 16.14 -16.83 19.58
CA SER A 358 14.85 -16.41 20.15
C SER A 358 14.92 -16.18 21.65
N LYS A 359 14.08 -15.29 22.18
CA LYS A 359 13.83 -15.12 23.62
C LYS A 359 12.72 -16.05 24.11
N CYS A 360 12.89 -17.35 23.89
CA CYS A 360 12.01 -18.38 24.46
C CYS A 360 12.80 -19.27 25.42
N ILE A 361 12.15 -19.81 26.45
CA ILE A 361 12.74 -20.86 27.29
C ILE A 361 12.48 -22.26 26.74
N LEU A 362 11.53 -22.39 25.81
CA LEU A 362 11.20 -23.64 25.14
C LEU A 362 12.21 -23.86 24.02
N GLU A 363 12.83 -25.04 23.98
CA GLU A 363 13.67 -25.47 22.85
C GLU A 363 12.79 -25.89 21.66
N GLU A 364 11.66 -26.54 21.95
CA GLU A 364 10.65 -26.97 20.98
C GLU A 364 9.26 -26.88 21.66
N PHE A 365 8.22 -26.67 20.88
CA PHE A 365 6.82 -26.73 21.33
C PHE A 365 5.96 -27.52 20.34
N ASP A 366 4.90 -28.15 20.83
CA ASP A 366 4.01 -28.96 20.00
C ASP A 366 3.07 -28.04 19.21
N THR A 367 3.37 -27.88 17.92
CA THR A 367 2.60 -27.05 16.98
C THR A 367 1.19 -27.56 16.77
N ASP A 368 0.95 -28.87 16.94
CA ASP A 368 -0.38 -29.48 16.80
C ASP A 368 -1.33 -29.06 17.94
N GLU A 369 -0.80 -28.52 19.05
CA GLU A 369 -1.62 -27.99 20.16
C GLU A 369 -2.26 -26.63 19.85
N TYR A 370 -1.80 -25.93 18.80
CA TYR A 370 -2.32 -24.62 18.41
C TYR A 370 -3.27 -24.72 17.23
N GLY A 371 -4.46 -24.12 17.36
CA GLY A 371 -5.51 -24.21 16.33
C GLY A 371 -6.28 -25.55 16.32
N GLY A 372 -6.02 -26.45 17.27
CA GLY A 372 -6.66 -27.77 17.34
C GLY A 372 -8.11 -27.82 17.86
N ASP A 373 -8.68 -26.69 18.30
CA ASP A 373 -10.05 -26.63 18.82
C ASP A 373 -11.05 -26.01 17.83
N GLU A 374 -12.06 -26.83 17.51
CA GLU A 374 -13.29 -26.60 16.75
C GLU A 374 -13.12 -25.98 15.35
N ALA A 375 -12.79 -26.86 14.39
CA ALA A 375 -13.44 -26.82 13.09
C ALA A 375 -14.96 -26.91 13.31
N LEU A 376 -15.60 -25.77 13.63
CA LEU A 376 -16.99 -25.57 13.26
C LEU A 376 -17.01 -25.77 11.75
N SER A 377 -17.70 -26.82 11.32
CA SER A 377 -17.85 -27.16 9.91
C SER A 377 -18.23 -25.89 9.16
N THR A 378 -17.48 -25.55 8.12
CA THR A 378 -17.98 -24.72 7.03
C THR A 378 -19.37 -25.26 6.69
N SER A 379 -20.40 -24.49 6.99
CA SER A 379 -21.65 -24.67 6.27
C SER A 379 -21.30 -24.36 4.83
N ASP A 380 -21.48 -25.32 3.92
CA ASP A 380 -21.88 -24.99 2.56
C ASP A 380 -23.13 -24.09 2.73
N ASN A 381 -22.95 -22.78 2.83
CA ASN A 381 -24.07 -21.86 2.83
C ASN A 381 -24.68 -22.02 1.45
N ASP A 382 -25.89 -22.59 1.41
CA ASP A 382 -26.61 -22.79 0.15
C ASP A 382 -26.82 -21.41 -0.49
N ILE A 383 -25.99 -21.08 -1.48
CA ILE A 383 -26.09 -19.82 -2.23
C ILE A 383 -27.48 -19.76 -2.85
N GLY A 384 -28.23 -18.74 -2.45
CA GLY A 384 -29.65 -18.62 -2.70
C GLY A 384 -29.99 -17.93 -4.03
N ALA A 385 -31.11 -17.21 -4.03
CA ALA A 385 -31.55 -16.45 -5.20
C ALA A 385 -30.73 -15.16 -5.38
N PRO A 386 -30.75 -14.53 -6.57
CA PRO A 386 -30.22 -13.18 -6.75
C PRO A 386 -30.80 -12.21 -5.71
N LEU A 387 -29.92 -11.61 -4.90
CA LEU A 387 -30.30 -10.63 -3.89
C LEU A 387 -30.08 -9.20 -4.40
N LEU A 388 -28.94 -8.94 -5.06
CA LEU A 388 -28.59 -7.64 -5.62
C LEU A 388 -28.14 -7.78 -7.08
N GLU A 389 -28.68 -6.96 -7.97
CA GLU A 389 -28.27 -6.87 -9.37
C GLU A 389 -27.87 -5.44 -9.73
N ALA A 390 -26.64 -5.28 -10.22
CA ALA A 390 -26.16 -4.08 -10.87
C ALA A 390 -26.31 -4.27 -12.39
N GLN A 391 -27.08 -3.40 -13.04
CA GLN A 391 -27.35 -3.48 -14.49
C GLN A 391 -26.93 -2.18 -15.18
N GLY A 392 -25.81 -2.23 -15.89
CA GLY A 392 -25.20 -1.12 -16.61
C GLY A 392 -25.01 0.12 -15.75
N VAL A 393 -24.66 -0.06 -14.47
CA VAL A 393 -24.59 1.02 -13.49
C VAL A 393 -23.46 1.98 -13.87
N LYS A 394 -23.77 3.27 -13.93
CA LYS A 394 -22.78 4.33 -14.16
C LYS A 394 -22.84 5.37 -13.07
N LYS A 395 -21.67 5.87 -12.68
CA LYS A 395 -21.53 7.03 -11.82
C LYS A 395 -20.43 7.93 -12.35
N HIS A 396 -20.86 9.07 -12.91
CA HIS A 396 -19.97 10.11 -13.39
C HIS A 396 -20.09 11.35 -12.49
N PHE A 397 -18.95 11.94 -12.12
CA PHE A 397 -18.88 13.17 -11.34
C PHE A 397 -18.54 14.34 -12.26
N SER A 398 -19.40 15.35 -12.31
CA SER A 398 -19.13 16.59 -13.02
C SER A 398 -18.29 17.53 -12.17
N ARG A 399 -17.20 18.08 -12.74
CA ARG A 399 -16.32 19.06 -12.06
C ARG A 399 -16.88 20.49 -12.01
N ALA A 400 -18.15 20.68 -12.38
CA ALA A 400 -18.77 22.00 -12.47
C ALA A 400 -19.12 22.56 -11.08
N ASP A 401 -18.23 23.35 -10.51
CA ASP A 401 -18.51 24.22 -9.36
C ASP A 401 -19.36 25.43 -9.81
N GLY A 402 -20.61 25.18 -10.22
CA GLY A 402 -21.67 26.19 -10.22
C GLY A 402 -22.49 26.37 -11.50
N LEU A 403 -23.70 26.92 -11.29
CA LEU A 403 -24.74 27.23 -12.29
C LEU A 403 -24.30 28.18 -13.43
N LEU A 404 -23.10 28.77 -13.35
CA LEU A 404 -22.57 29.69 -14.36
C LEU A 404 -21.84 28.96 -15.51
N ASP A 405 -21.17 27.84 -15.23
CA ASP A 405 -20.43 27.07 -16.25
C ASP A 405 -21.37 26.28 -17.16
N GLU A 406 -22.49 25.78 -16.62
CA GLU A 406 -23.57 25.13 -17.39
C GLU A 406 -24.20 26.08 -18.42
N TRP A 407 -24.23 27.40 -18.14
CA TRP A 407 -24.72 28.41 -19.07
C TRP A 407 -23.70 28.78 -20.16
N LEU A 408 -22.41 28.53 -19.93
CA LEU A 408 -21.32 28.89 -20.85
C LEU A 408 -20.91 27.76 -21.80
N GLY A 409 -21.47 26.55 -21.67
CA GLY A 409 -21.14 25.42 -22.55
C GLY A 409 -19.68 24.98 -22.44
N LEU A 410 -19.05 25.23 -21.30
CA LEU A 410 -17.78 24.62 -20.94
C LEU A 410 -18.13 23.22 -20.45
N ASP A 411 -18.02 22.23 -21.33
CA ASP A 411 -18.13 20.81 -20.97
C ASP A 411 -17.01 20.50 -19.96
N GLY A 412 -17.30 20.73 -18.68
CA GLY A 412 -16.40 20.40 -17.59
C GLY A 412 -16.18 18.90 -17.61
N ALA A 413 -14.94 18.47 -17.85
CA ALA A 413 -14.60 17.07 -18.00
C ALA A 413 -15.15 16.25 -16.81
N SER A 414 -15.97 15.24 -17.11
CA SER A 414 -16.63 14.40 -16.12
C SER A 414 -15.72 13.23 -15.74
N VAL A 415 -15.51 13.01 -14.44
CA VAL A 415 -14.79 11.83 -13.94
C VAL A 415 -15.72 10.63 -14.04
N LYS A 416 -15.36 9.64 -14.86
CA LYS A 416 -16.13 8.38 -14.99
C LYS A 416 -15.64 7.37 -13.96
N ALA A 417 -16.18 7.45 -12.75
CA ALA A 417 -15.76 6.57 -11.65
C ALA A 417 -16.33 5.14 -11.78
N VAL A 418 -17.52 5.01 -12.35
CA VAL A 418 -18.16 3.73 -12.70
C VAL A 418 -18.79 3.90 -14.08
N ASP A 419 -18.48 3.03 -15.04
CA ASP A 419 -18.86 3.22 -16.46
C ASP A 419 -19.52 2.00 -17.12
N GLY A 420 -20.50 1.41 -16.46
CA GLY A 420 -21.32 0.33 -17.03
C GLY A 420 -21.02 -0.99 -16.37
N VAL A 421 -21.14 -1.03 -15.05
CA VAL A 421 -20.87 -2.22 -14.24
C VAL A 421 -22.11 -3.12 -14.21
N ASP A 422 -21.88 -4.39 -14.53
CA ASP A 422 -22.86 -5.47 -14.55
C ASP A 422 -22.39 -6.64 -13.68
N PHE A 423 -23.13 -6.95 -12.62
CA PHE A 423 -22.93 -8.17 -11.82
C PHE A 423 -24.13 -8.47 -10.92
N THR A 424 -24.16 -9.70 -10.39
CA THR A 424 -25.18 -10.18 -9.46
C THR A 424 -24.51 -10.73 -8.21
N VAL A 425 -25.08 -10.38 -7.05
CA VAL A 425 -24.78 -10.96 -5.74
C VAL A 425 -25.97 -11.82 -5.31
N TYR A 426 -25.69 -13.04 -4.90
CA TYR A 426 -26.66 -14.04 -4.47
C TYR A 426 -26.80 -14.05 -2.94
N GLU A 427 -27.98 -14.44 -2.46
CA GLU A 427 -28.24 -14.57 -1.01
C GLU A 427 -27.25 -15.55 -0.36
N GLY A 428 -26.60 -15.12 0.72
CA GLY A 428 -25.59 -15.90 1.45
C GLY A 428 -24.20 -15.92 0.81
N GLU A 429 -24.01 -15.26 -0.34
CA GLU A 429 -22.72 -15.16 -1.03
C GLU A 429 -21.86 -14.00 -0.48
N THR A 430 -20.55 -14.21 -0.45
CA THR A 430 -19.55 -13.15 -0.36
C THR A 430 -18.95 -12.91 -1.75
N LEU A 431 -19.41 -11.86 -2.44
CA LEU A 431 -18.81 -11.41 -3.69
C LEU A 431 -17.65 -10.44 -3.41
N GLY A 432 -16.44 -10.83 -3.78
CA GLY A 432 -15.25 -9.98 -3.75
C GLY A 432 -15.24 -8.97 -4.91
N LEU A 433 -14.95 -7.70 -4.63
CA LEU A 433 -14.70 -6.67 -5.64
C LEU A 433 -13.28 -6.13 -5.48
N VAL A 434 -12.42 -6.48 -6.44
CA VAL A 434 -10.97 -6.22 -6.39
C VAL A 434 -10.51 -5.36 -7.55
N GLY A 435 -9.35 -4.73 -7.40
CA GLY A 435 -8.74 -3.88 -8.42
C GLY A 435 -7.82 -2.82 -7.82
N GLU A 436 -7.08 -2.12 -8.66
CA GLU A 436 -6.14 -1.07 -8.28
C GLU A 436 -6.83 0.07 -7.51
N SER A 437 -6.04 0.86 -6.79
CA SER A 437 -6.57 2.01 -6.07
C SER A 437 -7.19 3.03 -7.04
N GLY A 438 -8.34 3.61 -6.68
CA GLY A 438 -9.03 4.58 -7.54
C GLY A 438 -9.78 4.01 -8.75
N CYS A 439 -9.83 2.68 -8.95
CA CYS A 439 -10.55 2.09 -10.09
C CYS A 439 -12.09 2.19 -10.00
N GLY A 440 -12.65 2.51 -8.83
CA GLY A 440 -14.09 2.77 -8.65
C GLY A 440 -14.80 1.93 -7.58
N LYS A 441 -14.13 0.95 -6.93
CA LYS A 441 -14.74 -0.01 -5.99
C LYS A 441 -15.66 0.60 -4.92
N SER A 442 -15.14 1.51 -4.11
CA SER A 442 -15.92 2.19 -3.05
C SER A 442 -17.02 3.09 -3.63
N THR A 443 -16.83 3.63 -4.85
CA THR A 443 -17.89 4.37 -5.55
C THR A 443 -19.01 3.43 -5.96
N THR A 444 -18.69 2.27 -6.52
CA THR A 444 -19.65 1.20 -6.85
C THR A 444 -20.45 0.81 -5.61
N GLY A 445 -19.79 0.45 -4.50
CA GLY A 445 -20.47 0.11 -3.25
C GLY A 445 -21.44 1.20 -2.75
N ARG A 446 -21.00 2.46 -2.73
CA ARG A 446 -21.85 3.60 -2.33
C ARG A 446 -23.00 3.86 -3.31
N THR A 447 -22.81 3.60 -4.60
CA THR A 447 -23.85 3.74 -5.62
C THR A 447 -24.91 2.64 -5.50
N LEU A 448 -24.51 1.39 -5.21
CA LEU A 448 -25.44 0.28 -4.96
C LEU A 448 -26.36 0.56 -3.77
N LEU A 449 -25.82 1.17 -2.71
CA LEU A 449 -26.59 1.58 -1.53
C LEU A 449 -27.37 2.90 -1.71
N LYS A 450 -27.30 3.53 -2.89
CA LYS A 450 -27.85 4.86 -3.19
C LYS A 450 -27.44 5.92 -2.14
N LEU A 451 -26.22 5.79 -1.62
CA LEU A 451 -25.51 6.88 -0.93
C LEU A 451 -24.98 7.90 -1.96
N LEU A 452 -24.70 7.41 -3.17
CA LEU A 452 -24.47 8.20 -4.36
C LEU A 452 -25.52 7.83 -5.42
N GLU A 453 -26.24 8.82 -5.96
CA GLU A 453 -27.21 8.56 -7.03
C GLU A 453 -26.48 8.11 -8.31
N PRO A 454 -26.87 6.98 -8.93
CA PRO A 454 -26.32 6.57 -10.22
C PRO A 454 -26.68 7.59 -11.29
N THR A 455 -25.76 7.81 -12.22
CA THR A 455 -25.96 8.67 -13.40
C THR A 455 -26.81 7.95 -14.44
N GLU A 456 -26.55 6.65 -14.66
CA GLU A 456 -27.31 5.75 -15.54
C GLU A 456 -27.30 4.34 -14.96
N GLY A 457 -28.10 3.44 -15.55
CA GLY A 457 -28.23 2.05 -15.11
C GLY A 457 -29.28 1.87 -14.01
N ARG A 458 -29.34 0.64 -13.47
CA ARG A 458 -30.31 0.25 -12.44
C ARG A 458 -29.65 -0.58 -11.36
N VAL A 459 -30.16 -0.43 -10.15
CA VAL A 459 -29.82 -1.28 -9.01
C VAL A 459 -31.09 -1.96 -8.53
N VAL A 460 -31.13 -3.28 -8.60
CA VAL A 460 -32.28 -4.09 -8.18
C VAL A 460 -31.90 -4.84 -6.90
N PHE A 461 -32.71 -4.72 -5.85
CA PHE A 461 -32.51 -5.41 -4.57
C PHE A 461 -33.77 -6.21 -4.22
N ALA A 462 -33.61 -7.52 -4.00
CA ALA A 462 -34.71 -8.47 -3.76
C ALA A 462 -35.87 -8.32 -4.77
N GLY A 463 -35.53 -8.08 -6.05
CA GLY A 463 -36.48 -7.86 -7.14
C GLY A 463 -37.12 -6.46 -7.22
N GLU A 464 -36.73 -5.53 -6.35
CA GLU A 464 -37.22 -4.14 -6.34
C GLU A 464 -36.15 -3.16 -6.85
N ASP A 465 -36.53 -2.28 -7.78
CA ASP A 465 -35.63 -1.27 -8.34
C ASP A 465 -35.42 -0.12 -7.35
N LEU A 466 -34.19 -0.01 -6.81
CA LEU A 466 -33.82 1.03 -5.85
C LEU A 466 -33.67 2.41 -6.49
N THR A 467 -33.41 2.46 -7.79
CA THR A 467 -33.07 3.69 -8.54
C THR A 467 -34.22 4.69 -8.49
N ASP A 468 -35.46 4.20 -8.58
CA ASP A 468 -36.68 5.01 -8.64
C ASP A 468 -37.30 5.32 -7.25
N LEU A 469 -36.76 4.76 -6.16
CA LEU A 469 -37.31 4.95 -4.82
C LEU A 469 -37.13 6.38 -4.30
N ASP A 470 -38.19 6.91 -3.67
CA ASP A 470 -38.13 8.19 -2.97
C ASP A 470 -37.39 8.08 -1.63
N GLY A 471 -37.11 9.23 -0.99
CA GLY A 471 -36.34 9.25 0.26
C GLY A 471 -37.00 8.55 1.45
N SER A 472 -38.32 8.32 1.42
CA SER A 472 -39.03 7.60 2.48
C SER A 472 -38.95 6.10 2.29
N ALA A 473 -39.18 5.61 1.06
CA ALA A 473 -39.03 4.21 0.71
C ALA A 473 -37.56 3.76 0.85
N MET A 474 -36.61 4.60 0.43
CA MET A 474 -35.17 4.32 0.64
C MET A 474 -34.80 4.22 2.11
N ARG A 475 -35.46 4.97 3.01
CA ARG A 475 -35.18 4.89 4.45
C ARG A 475 -35.61 3.55 5.04
N GLU A 476 -36.64 2.94 4.49
CA GLU A 476 -37.06 1.59 4.87
C GLU A 476 -36.02 0.56 4.40
N LYS A 477 -35.65 0.62 3.12
CA LYS A 477 -34.63 -0.28 2.53
C LYS A 477 -33.23 -0.16 3.12
N ARG A 478 -32.88 1.00 3.68
CA ARG A 478 -31.63 1.18 4.42
C ARG A 478 -31.56 0.35 5.70
N ARG A 479 -32.61 -0.33 6.14
CA ARG A 479 -32.51 -1.34 7.20
C ARG A 479 -31.83 -2.60 6.67
N ASP A 480 -32.29 -3.04 5.50
CA ASP A 480 -31.84 -4.26 4.83
C ASP A 480 -30.46 -4.08 4.17
N LEU A 481 -30.06 -2.82 3.90
CA LEU A 481 -28.85 -2.42 3.19
C LEU A 481 -27.90 -1.62 4.11
N GLN A 482 -26.75 -2.18 4.47
CA GLN A 482 -25.78 -1.55 5.36
C GLN A 482 -24.37 -1.47 4.77
N MET A 483 -23.50 -0.68 5.42
CA MET A 483 -22.11 -0.49 4.99
C MET A 483 -21.16 -0.49 6.19
N ILE A 484 -20.06 -1.24 6.05
CA ILE A 484 -18.86 -1.11 6.85
C ILE A 484 -17.88 -0.24 6.05
N PHE A 485 -17.39 0.84 6.65
CA PHE A 485 -16.54 1.83 5.96
C PHE A 485 -15.05 1.53 6.18
N GLN A 486 -14.23 1.88 5.18
CA GLN A 486 -12.78 1.68 5.13
C GLN A 486 -12.01 2.17 6.36
N ASP A 487 -12.35 3.34 6.90
CA ASP A 487 -11.68 3.87 8.09
C ASP A 487 -12.65 3.99 9.27
N PRO A 488 -12.47 3.16 10.33
CA PRO A 488 -13.24 3.26 11.57
C PRO A 488 -13.11 4.62 12.24
N MET A 489 -11.96 5.28 12.18
CA MET A 489 -11.74 6.53 12.90
C MET A 489 -12.54 7.67 12.29
N SER A 490 -12.54 7.82 10.96
CA SER A 490 -13.36 8.85 10.30
C SER A 490 -14.85 8.51 10.27
N SER A 491 -15.23 7.23 10.34
CA SER A 491 -16.63 6.81 10.28
C SER A 491 -17.36 6.78 11.64
N LEU A 492 -16.65 6.80 12.77
CA LEU A 492 -17.23 6.84 14.12
C LEU A 492 -17.19 8.27 14.70
N ASP A 493 -18.31 8.81 15.23
CA ASP A 493 -18.26 10.13 15.89
C ASP A 493 -17.41 10.05 17.17
N PRO A 494 -16.27 10.77 17.25
CA PRO A 494 -15.35 10.66 18.39
C PRO A 494 -15.93 11.20 19.69
N ARG A 495 -17.07 11.90 19.65
CA ARG A 495 -17.77 12.46 20.82
C ARG A 495 -18.88 11.54 21.34
N MET A 496 -19.14 10.42 20.67
CA MET A 496 -20.11 9.43 21.09
C MET A 496 -19.39 8.23 21.72
N THR A 497 -20.02 7.67 22.75
CA THR A 497 -19.58 6.38 23.32
C THR A 497 -19.91 5.23 22.37
N VAL A 498 -19.19 4.12 22.48
CA VAL A 498 -19.41 2.89 21.70
C VAL A 498 -20.90 2.48 21.71
N GLY A 499 -21.51 2.42 22.90
CA GLY A 499 -22.93 2.07 23.02
C GLY A 499 -23.85 3.08 22.34
N GLN A 500 -23.51 4.37 22.35
CA GLN A 500 -24.31 5.38 21.64
C GLN A 500 -24.24 5.23 20.14
N ILE A 501 -23.06 4.87 19.60
CA ILE A 501 -22.83 4.62 18.18
C ILE A 501 -23.66 3.41 17.72
N ILE A 502 -23.57 2.28 18.43
CA ILE A 502 -24.34 1.06 18.09
C ILE A 502 -25.85 1.31 18.25
N THR A 503 -26.26 2.15 19.21
CA THR A 503 -27.70 2.49 19.40
C THR A 503 -28.24 3.41 18.30
N GLU A 504 -27.40 4.13 17.55
CA GLU A 504 -27.85 5.17 16.63
C GLU A 504 -28.74 4.65 15.49
N PRO A 505 -28.38 3.58 14.76
CA PRO A 505 -29.24 2.98 13.73
C PRO A 505 -30.62 2.57 14.28
N LEU A 506 -30.65 1.95 15.46
CA LEU A 506 -31.89 1.58 16.16
C LEU A 506 -32.79 2.79 16.46
N LYS A 507 -32.21 3.96 16.75
CA LYS A 507 -32.97 5.22 16.94
C LYS A 507 -33.48 5.77 15.62
N ILE A 508 -32.65 5.77 14.58
CA ILE A 508 -32.98 6.31 13.26
C ILE A 508 -34.14 5.54 12.63
N HIS A 509 -34.17 4.22 12.82
CA HIS A 509 -35.19 3.33 12.27
C HIS A 509 -36.34 3.03 13.25
N ASP A 510 -36.41 3.74 14.38
CA ASP A 510 -37.46 3.55 15.40
C ASP A 510 -37.61 2.11 15.93
N LEU A 511 -36.52 1.34 15.89
CA LEU A 511 -36.47 -0.05 16.36
C LEU A 511 -36.31 -0.15 17.88
N PRO A 512 -36.89 -1.18 18.52
CA PRO A 512 -37.86 -2.13 17.96
C PRO A 512 -39.24 -1.49 17.73
N GLU A 513 -39.92 -1.89 16.65
CA GLU A 513 -41.21 -1.31 16.24
C GLU A 513 -42.35 -1.65 17.22
N ALA A 514 -42.36 -2.90 17.72
CA ALA A 514 -43.40 -3.41 18.60
C ALA A 514 -43.41 -2.73 19.98
N GLU A 515 -44.61 -2.50 20.53
CA GLU A 515 -44.74 -2.20 21.96
C GLU A 515 -44.47 -3.48 22.78
N PRO A 516 -43.75 -3.37 23.91
CA PRO A 516 -43.28 -4.53 24.68
C PRO A 516 -44.40 -5.48 25.10
N SER A 517 -44.22 -6.77 24.81
CA SER A 517 -45.05 -7.86 25.35
C SER A 517 -44.93 -8.01 26.87
N ASP A 518 -43.77 -7.66 27.45
CA ASP A 518 -43.40 -7.92 28.85
C ASP A 518 -43.15 -6.66 29.72
N GLY A 519 -43.60 -5.48 29.28
CA GLY A 519 -43.47 -4.23 30.07
C GLY A 519 -42.06 -3.61 30.11
N GLN A 520 -41.10 -4.12 29.34
CA GLN A 520 -39.77 -3.51 29.17
C GLN A 520 -39.83 -2.24 28.30
N SER A 521 -39.23 -1.14 28.75
CA SER A 521 -39.18 0.08 27.93
C SER A 521 -38.39 -0.12 26.62
N ARG A 522 -38.74 0.59 25.54
CA ARG A 522 -37.93 0.60 24.28
C ARG A 522 -36.45 0.90 24.51
N ARG A 523 -36.14 1.74 25.50
CA ARG A 523 -34.75 2.04 25.89
C ARG A 523 -34.03 0.80 26.44
N GLN A 524 -34.73 -0.06 27.16
CA GLN A 524 -34.15 -1.29 27.70
C GLN A 524 -33.88 -2.29 26.57
N GLN A 525 -34.84 -2.50 25.66
CA GLN A 525 -34.65 -3.39 24.50
C GLN A 525 -33.48 -2.96 23.62
N ARG A 526 -33.30 -1.65 23.38
CA ARG A 526 -32.12 -1.13 22.67
C ARG A 526 -30.81 -1.42 23.40
N LYS A 527 -30.80 -1.35 24.74
CA LYS A 527 -29.62 -1.69 25.53
C LYS A 527 -29.31 -3.19 25.46
N ASP A 528 -30.35 -4.01 25.52
CA ASP A 528 -30.21 -5.47 25.44
C ASP A 528 -29.67 -5.88 24.07
N ARG A 529 -30.19 -5.28 22.98
CA ARG A 529 -29.65 -5.46 21.62
C ARG A 529 -28.20 -4.98 21.47
N VAL A 530 -27.84 -3.83 22.07
CA VAL A 530 -26.45 -3.37 22.06
C VAL A 530 -25.54 -4.35 22.80
N ALA A 531 -26.00 -4.93 23.92
CA ALA A 531 -25.21 -5.91 24.67
C ALA A 531 -25.01 -7.21 23.87
N GLU A 532 -26.07 -7.69 23.20
CA GLU A 532 -26.02 -8.82 22.27
C GLU A 532 -25.02 -8.57 21.13
N LEU A 533 -25.11 -7.41 20.47
CA LEU A 533 -24.19 -7.05 19.38
C LEU A 533 -22.74 -6.95 19.86
N MET A 534 -22.51 -6.37 21.04
CA MET A 534 -21.17 -6.32 21.65
C MET A 534 -20.60 -7.72 21.85
N GLU A 535 -21.42 -8.65 22.37
CA GLU A 535 -21.03 -10.05 22.56
C GLU A 535 -20.74 -10.75 21.22
N ALA A 536 -21.63 -10.58 20.22
CA ALA A 536 -21.46 -11.15 18.89
C ALA A 536 -20.16 -10.70 18.21
N VAL A 537 -19.79 -9.41 18.34
CA VAL A 537 -18.51 -8.91 17.79
C VAL A 537 -17.30 -9.12 18.70
N GLY A 538 -17.45 -9.87 19.81
CA GLY A 538 -16.35 -10.19 20.73
C GLY A 538 -15.84 -9.01 21.56
N LEU A 539 -16.68 -8.00 21.81
CA LEU A 539 -16.37 -6.87 22.70
C LEU A 539 -16.92 -7.09 24.11
N GLU A 540 -16.18 -6.66 25.13
CA GLU A 540 -16.62 -6.82 26.51
C GLU A 540 -17.77 -5.86 26.83
N PRO A 541 -18.83 -6.30 27.54
CA PRO A 541 -19.96 -5.44 27.90
C PRO A 541 -19.59 -4.16 28.66
N GLY A 542 -18.47 -4.18 29.40
CA GLY A 542 -17.94 -3.03 30.12
C GLY A 542 -17.37 -1.92 29.22
N GLN A 543 -17.12 -2.21 27.93
CA GLN A 543 -16.57 -1.25 26.97
C GLN A 543 -17.64 -0.31 26.38
N VAL A 544 -18.93 -0.53 26.67
CA VAL A 544 -20.06 0.24 26.11
C VAL A 544 -19.96 1.76 26.36
N ASP A 545 -19.34 2.16 27.47
CA ASP A 545 -19.20 3.57 27.86
C ASP A 545 -17.87 4.19 27.41
N ARG A 546 -17.00 3.44 26.71
CA ARG A 546 -15.74 3.96 26.14
C ARG A 546 -15.99 4.81 24.89
N TYR A 547 -15.05 5.69 24.60
CA TYR A 547 -15.01 6.45 23.35
C TYR A 547 -14.12 5.79 22.30
N PRO A 548 -14.32 6.05 20.99
CA PRO A 548 -13.49 5.46 19.93
C PRO A 548 -11.99 5.60 20.15
N HIS A 549 -11.51 6.77 20.60
CA HIS A 549 -10.08 7.02 20.85
C HIS A 549 -9.47 6.17 21.99
N GLU A 550 -10.30 5.54 22.83
CA GLU A 550 -9.89 4.66 23.93
C GLU A 550 -9.86 3.17 23.53
N MET A 551 -10.10 2.87 22.24
CA MET A 551 -10.21 1.53 21.67
C MET A 551 -9.05 1.28 20.70
N SER A 552 -8.60 0.02 20.59
CA SER A 552 -7.63 -0.41 19.56
C SER A 552 -8.23 -0.34 18.15
N GLY A 553 -7.39 -0.41 17.10
CA GLY A 553 -7.87 -0.41 15.71
C GLY A 553 -8.89 -1.51 15.44
N GLY A 554 -8.56 -2.76 15.77
CA GLY A 554 -9.48 -3.91 15.64
C GLY A 554 -10.76 -3.77 16.49
N GLN A 555 -10.68 -3.20 17.69
CA GLN A 555 -11.87 -2.93 18.49
C GLN A 555 -12.79 -1.89 17.83
N ARG A 556 -12.23 -0.84 17.20
CA ARG A 556 -13.02 0.13 16.45
C ARG A 556 -13.69 -0.50 15.23
N GLN A 557 -12.99 -1.40 14.55
CA GLN A 557 -13.56 -2.15 13.43
C GLN A 557 -14.75 -3.00 13.88
N ARG A 558 -14.62 -3.74 14.99
CA ARG A 558 -15.73 -4.50 15.62
C ARG A 558 -16.93 -3.61 15.97
N VAL A 559 -16.69 -2.39 16.47
CA VAL A 559 -17.77 -1.41 16.71
C VAL A 559 -18.45 -0.98 15.40
N GLY A 560 -17.68 -0.79 14.33
CA GLY A 560 -18.21 -0.51 12.99
C GLY A 560 -19.11 -1.63 12.46
N ILE A 561 -18.68 -2.88 12.63
CA ILE A 561 -19.45 -4.09 12.29
C ILE A 561 -20.74 -4.17 13.13
N ALA A 562 -20.63 -4.05 14.46
CA ALA A 562 -21.78 -4.05 15.35
C ALA A 562 -22.80 -2.95 15.03
N ARG A 563 -22.33 -1.78 14.59
CA ARG A 563 -23.20 -0.70 14.13
C ARG A 563 -23.98 -1.08 12.87
N ALA A 564 -23.33 -1.72 11.89
CA ALA A 564 -24.00 -2.19 10.67
C ALA A 564 -25.06 -3.26 10.98
N LEU A 565 -24.75 -4.21 11.86
CA LEU A 565 -25.67 -5.29 12.28
C LEU A 565 -26.82 -4.83 13.17
N ALA A 566 -26.80 -3.58 13.64
CA ALA A 566 -27.77 -3.09 14.61
C ALA A 566 -29.23 -3.12 14.12
N VAL A 567 -29.44 -3.19 12.80
CA VAL A 567 -30.76 -3.17 12.16
C VAL A 567 -31.14 -4.49 11.47
N ASP A 568 -30.39 -5.57 11.72
CA ASP A 568 -30.57 -6.89 11.10
C ASP A 568 -30.61 -6.83 9.55
N PRO A 569 -29.52 -6.40 8.89
CA PRO A 569 -29.48 -6.25 7.44
C PRO A 569 -29.40 -7.60 6.71
N ASP A 570 -29.89 -7.65 5.47
CA ASP A 570 -29.72 -8.80 4.57
C ASP A 570 -28.44 -8.68 3.73
N PHE A 571 -28.01 -7.44 3.43
CA PHE A 571 -26.85 -7.16 2.58
C PHE A 571 -25.94 -6.06 3.17
N ILE A 572 -24.65 -6.35 3.19
CA ILE A 572 -23.62 -5.45 3.71
C ILE A 572 -22.54 -5.22 2.64
N VAL A 573 -22.28 -3.95 2.32
CA VAL A 573 -21.04 -3.57 1.61
C VAL A 573 -19.93 -3.41 2.64
N ALA A 574 -18.91 -4.28 2.57
CA ALA A 574 -17.72 -4.19 3.40
C ALA A 574 -16.60 -3.51 2.61
N ASP A 575 -16.43 -2.20 2.81
CA ASP A 575 -15.43 -1.39 2.10
C ASP A 575 -14.10 -1.46 2.84
N GLU A 576 -13.18 -2.32 2.40
CA GLU A 576 -11.85 -2.55 2.98
C GLU A 576 -11.84 -2.79 4.51
N PRO A 577 -12.64 -3.76 5.01
CA PRO A 577 -12.92 -3.92 6.44
C PRO A 577 -11.71 -4.37 7.27
N VAL A 578 -10.62 -4.81 6.64
CA VAL A 578 -9.40 -5.27 7.31
C VAL A 578 -8.17 -4.44 6.96
N SER A 579 -8.34 -3.36 6.18
CA SER A 579 -7.21 -2.52 5.77
C SER A 579 -6.54 -1.83 6.98
N ALA A 580 -5.21 -1.68 6.91
CA ALA A 580 -4.39 -1.06 7.95
C ALA A 580 -4.46 -1.73 9.35
N LEU A 581 -4.81 -3.03 9.40
CA LEU A 581 -4.73 -3.86 10.61
C LEU A 581 -3.52 -4.79 10.50
N ASP A 582 -2.94 -5.19 11.64
CA ASP A 582 -1.92 -6.24 11.63
C ASP A 582 -2.54 -7.61 11.28
N VAL A 583 -1.71 -8.53 10.78
CA VAL A 583 -2.11 -9.85 10.27
C VAL A 583 -2.97 -10.63 11.28
N SER A 584 -2.61 -10.59 12.57
CA SER A 584 -3.38 -11.29 13.59
C SER A 584 -4.76 -10.68 13.81
N VAL A 585 -4.87 -9.35 13.87
CA VAL A 585 -6.17 -8.68 14.04
C VAL A 585 -7.02 -8.85 12.78
N GLN A 586 -6.43 -8.78 11.59
CA GLN A 586 -7.08 -9.07 10.31
C GLN A 586 -7.72 -10.46 10.32
N ALA A 587 -6.95 -11.49 10.69
CA ALA A 587 -7.47 -12.86 10.82
C ALA A 587 -8.67 -12.97 11.78
N GLN A 588 -8.63 -12.26 12.92
CA GLN A 588 -9.78 -12.24 13.85
C GLN A 588 -11.02 -11.58 13.25
N ILE A 589 -10.87 -10.55 12.41
CA ILE A 589 -11.99 -9.86 11.78
C ILE A 589 -12.58 -10.71 10.66
N LEU A 590 -11.75 -11.42 9.89
CA LEU A 590 -12.23 -12.34 8.84
C LEU A 590 -13.05 -13.48 9.44
N ASN A 591 -12.50 -14.20 10.43
CA ASN A 591 -13.23 -15.24 11.15
C ASN A 591 -14.54 -14.70 11.77
N LEU A 592 -14.53 -13.48 12.31
CA LEU A 592 -15.74 -12.86 12.85
C LEU A 592 -16.77 -12.63 11.74
N MET A 593 -16.37 -12.18 10.56
CA MET A 593 -17.30 -11.94 9.45
C MET A 593 -17.91 -13.25 8.94
N GLU A 594 -17.13 -14.33 8.87
CA GLU A 594 -17.62 -15.68 8.55
C GLU A 594 -18.63 -16.16 9.59
N ASP A 595 -18.29 -16.08 10.88
CA ASP A 595 -19.18 -16.47 11.97
C ASP A 595 -20.51 -15.67 11.92
N LEU A 596 -20.44 -14.38 11.60
CA LEU A 596 -21.62 -13.52 11.43
C LEU A 596 -22.43 -13.88 10.19
N GLN A 597 -21.77 -14.27 9.10
CA GLN A 597 -22.44 -14.76 7.88
C GLN A 597 -23.30 -15.98 8.21
N ASP A 598 -22.71 -16.95 8.90
CA ASP A 598 -23.37 -18.19 9.30
C ASP A 598 -24.49 -17.96 10.31
N GLU A 599 -24.25 -17.11 11.31
CA GLU A 599 -25.22 -16.85 12.38
C GLU A 599 -26.43 -16.04 11.91
N PHE A 600 -26.20 -15.02 11.07
CA PHE A 600 -27.23 -14.05 10.66
C PHE A 600 -27.71 -14.23 9.21
N GLY A 601 -27.12 -15.13 8.43
CA GLY A 601 -27.45 -15.34 7.02
C GLY A 601 -27.10 -14.14 6.14
N LEU A 602 -25.97 -13.48 6.42
CA LEU A 602 -25.61 -12.22 5.75
C LEU A 602 -25.11 -12.46 4.33
N THR A 603 -25.31 -11.46 3.47
CA THR A 603 -24.72 -11.39 2.14
C THR A 603 -23.73 -10.24 2.07
N TYR A 604 -22.54 -10.48 1.53
CA TYR A 604 -21.47 -9.50 1.49
C TYR A 604 -21.09 -9.09 0.07
N LEU A 605 -20.93 -7.78 -0.15
CA LEU A 605 -20.03 -7.25 -1.17
C LEU A 605 -18.73 -6.85 -0.48
N PHE A 606 -17.69 -7.66 -0.62
CA PHE A 606 -16.42 -7.49 0.05
C PHE A 606 -15.43 -6.76 -0.86
N ILE A 607 -15.16 -5.50 -0.57
CA ILE A 607 -14.20 -4.69 -1.32
C ILE A 607 -12.86 -4.79 -0.60
N ALA A 608 -11.82 -5.23 -1.30
CA ALA A 608 -10.46 -5.28 -0.79
C ALA A 608 -9.43 -5.02 -1.89
N HIS A 609 -8.22 -4.67 -1.47
CA HIS A 609 -7.05 -4.59 -2.34
C HIS A 609 -6.09 -5.77 -2.13
N ASP A 610 -6.15 -6.44 -0.96
CA ASP A 610 -5.40 -7.66 -0.67
C ASP A 610 -6.15 -8.88 -1.20
N LEU A 611 -5.57 -9.52 -2.21
CA LEU A 611 -6.13 -10.70 -2.86
C LEU A 611 -5.99 -11.97 -2.00
N SER A 612 -5.02 -12.05 -1.09
CA SER A 612 -4.89 -13.17 -0.15
C SER A 612 -6.07 -13.21 0.83
N VAL A 613 -6.56 -12.04 1.24
CA VAL A 613 -7.80 -11.94 2.03
C VAL A 613 -9.02 -12.35 1.22
N VAL A 614 -9.11 -11.85 -0.01
CA VAL A 614 -10.26 -12.12 -0.89
C VAL A 614 -10.36 -13.61 -1.17
N ARG A 615 -9.23 -14.28 -1.42
CA ARG A 615 -9.19 -15.72 -1.62
C ARG A 615 -9.76 -16.52 -0.44
N HIS A 616 -9.56 -16.02 0.77
CA HIS A 616 -9.99 -16.72 1.98
C HIS A 616 -11.49 -16.60 2.24
N ILE A 617 -12.07 -15.40 2.05
CA ILE A 617 -13.46 -15.10 2.48
C ILE A 617 -14.49 -15.07 1.34
N CYS A 618 -14.08 -14.91 0.08
CA CYS A 618 -15.02 -14.71 -1.03
C CYS A 618 -15.32 -16.02 -1.76
N ASP A 619 -16.60 -16.22 -2.11
CA ASP A 619 -17.02 -17.34 -2.98
C ASP A 619 -16.68 -17.05 -4.45
N ARG A 620 -16.88 -15.78 -4.85
CA ARG A 620 -16.68 -15.28 -6.21
C ARG A 620 -15.98 -13.94 -6.18
N ILE A 621 -15.29 -13.62 -7.28
CA ILE A 621 -14.51 -12.39 -7.40
C ILE A 621 -14.86 -11.68 -8.71
N ALA A 622 -15.14 -10.39 -8.61
CA ALA A 622 -15.24 -9.47 -9.73
C ALA A 622 -14.02 -8.52 -9.74
N VAL A 623 -13.26 -8.54 -10.83
CA VAL A 623 -12.07 -7.70 -11.01
C VAL A 623 -12.46 -6.42 -11.76
N MET A 624 -12.16 -5.27 -11.18
CA MET A 624 -12.52 -3.95 -11.68
C MET A 624 -11.29 -3.17 -12.15
N TYR A 625 -11.38 -2.57 -13.34
CA TYR A 625 -10.36 -1.66 -13.88
C TYR A 625 -11.02 -0.43 -14.52
N LEU A 626 -10.60 0.77 -14.11
CA LEU A 626 -11.12 2.07 -14.59
C LEU A 626 -12.64 2.12 -14.83
N GLY A 627 -13.41 1.84 -13.79
CA GLY A 627 -14.87 1.98 -13.83
C GLY A 627 -15.62 0.78 -14.42
N GLU A 628 -14.94 -0.24 -14.93
CA GLU A 628 -15.54 -1.41 -15.60
C GLU A 628 -15.13 -2.72 -14.90
N ILE A 629 -16.01 -3.72 -14.93
CA ILE A 629 -15.66 -5.10 -14.55
C ILE A 629 -15.00 -5.78 -15.74
N VAL A 630 -13.79 -6.26 -15.56
CA VAL A 630 -13.00 -6.88 -16.63
C VAL A 630 -12.99 -8.40 -16.57
N GLU A 631 -13.25 -8.97 -15.40
CA GLU A 631 -13.32 -10.43 -15.21
C GLU A 631 -14.19 -10.76 -14.00
N THR A 632 -14.88 -11.88 -14.05
CA THR A 632 -15.59 -12.44 -12.89
C THR A 632 -15.42 -13.95 -12.90
N ALA A 633 -15.24 -14.57 -11.74
CA ALA A 633 -15.16 -16.03 -11.63
C ALA A 633 -15.44 -16.49 -10.20
N ASP A 634 -15.59 -17.80 -10.03
CA ASP A 634 -15.42 -18.44 -8.72
C ASP A 634 -13.98 -18.21 -8.25
N THR A 635 -13.79 -18.10 -6.93
CA THR A 635 -12.49 -17.72 -6.35
C THR A 635 -11.37 -18.64 -6.84
N ASP A 636 -11.53 -19.95 -6.69
CA ASP A 636 -10.51 -20.93 -7.11
C ASP A 636 -10.19 -20.83 -8.62
N ASP A 637 -11.23 -20.73 -9.47
CA ASP A 637 -11.06 -20.60 -10.92
C ASP A 637 -10.30 -19.31 -11.30
N LEU A 638 -10.51 -18.20 -10.58
CA LEU A 638 -9.79 -16.96 -10.84
C LEU A 638 -8.29 -17.09 -10.51
N PHE A 639 -7.95 -17.75 -9.39
CA PHE A 639 -6.56 -17.91 -8.94
C PHE A 639 -5.82 -18.95 -9.78
N ASP A 640 -6.49 -20.02 -10.21
CA ASP A 640 -5.90 -21.13 -10.97
C ASP A 640 -5.77 -20.83 -12.47
N ASP A 641 -6.77 -20.17 -13.08
CA ASP A 641 -6.80 -19.88 -14.53
C ASP A 641 -7.27 -18.43 -14.83
N PRO A 642 -6.53 -17.39 -14.37
CA PRO A 642 -6.89 -16.01 -14.65
C PRO A 642 -6.84 -15.70 -16.15
N LYS A 643 -7.96 -15.23 -16.71
CA LYS A 643 -8.08 -14.97 -18.14
C LYS A 643 -7.56 -13.58 -18.49
N HIS A 644 -8.08 -12.54 -17.86
CA HIS A 644 -7.76 -11.17 -18.27
C HIS A 644 -6.30 -10.82 -17.92
N PRO A 645 -5.49 -10.24 -18.84
CA PRO A 645 -4.07 -9.94 -18.57
C PRO A 645 -3.84 -9.00 -17.37
N TYR A 646 -4.82 -8.15 -17.06
CA TYR A 646 -4.81 -7.35 -15.82
C TYR A 646 -4.93 -8.22 -14.57
N THR A 647 -5.84 -9.20 -14.55
CA THR A 647 -6.01 -10.15 -13.44
C THR A 647 -4.75 -10.97 -13.25
N GLN A 648 -4.15 -11.46 -14.34
CA GLN A 648 -2.86 -12.15 -14.31
C GLN A 648 -1.78 -11.30 -13.63
N ALA A 649 -1.70 -10.02 -13.99
CA ALA A 649 -0.74 -9.10 -13.39
C ALA A 649 -1.02 -8.83 -11.90
N LEU A 650 -2.28 -8.61 -11.53
CA LEU A 650 -2.70 -8.44 -10.13
C LEU A 650 -2.32 -9.64 -9.28
N LEU A 651 -2.62 -10.86 -9.73
CA LEU A 651 -2.31 -12.10 -9.01
C LEU A 651 -0.80 -12.35 -8.93
N SER A 652 -0.06 -12.04 -9.99
CA SER A 652 1.41 -12.18 -10.00
C SER A 652 2.12 -11.20 -9.05
N ALA A 653 1.44 -10.13 -8.63
CA ALA A 653 1.98 -9.11 -7.73
C ALA A 653 1.73 -9.39 -6.24
N ILE A 654 0.99 -10.46 -5.91
CA ILE A 654 0.73 -10.86 -4.52
C ILE A 654 2.02 -11.47 -3.94
N PRO A 655 2.54 -10.95 -2.82
CA PRO A 655 3.70 -11.54 -2.14
C PRO A 655 3.39 -12.95 -1.64
N ASP A 656 4.32 -13.88 -1.86
CA ASP A 656 4.21 -15.26 -1.37
C ASP A 656 4.83 -15.36 0.04
N PRO A 657 4.11 -15.86 1.05
CA PRO A 657 4.69 -16.04 2.38
C PRO A 657 5.72 -17.19 2.43
N ASP A 658 5.81 -18.07 1.42
CA ASP A 658 6.88 -19.07 1.35
C ASP A 658 8.13 -18.48 0.66
N PRO A 659 9.23 -18.24 1.40
CA PRO A 659 10.44 -17.64 0.85
C PRO A 659 11.18 -18.54 -0.17
N THR A 660 10.79 -19.82 -0.30
CA THR A 660 11.40 -20.74 -1.26
C THR A 660 10.76 -20.70 -2.64
N VAL A 661 9.58 -20.06 -2.76
CA VAL A 661 8.83 -19.96 -4.00
C VAL A 661 9.21 -18.68 -4.73
N SER A 662 9.92 -18.81 -5.84
CA SER A 662 10.18 -17.70 -6.76
C SER A 662 9.13 -17.72 -7.88
N ARG A 663 8.40 -16.61 -8.06
CA ARG A 663 7.39 -16.43 -9.11
C ARG A 663 7.83 -15.36 -10.11
N ASP A 664 7.53 -15.58 -11.39
CA ASP A 664 7.72 -14.56 -12.42
C ASP A 664 6.64 -13.47 -12.25
N ARG A 665 7.03 -12.29 -11.76
CA ARG A 665 6.13 -11.14 -11.57
C ARG A 665 5.87 -10.43 -12.88
N ILE A 666 4.62 -10.06 -13.15
CA ILE A 666 4.26 -9.20 -14.28
C ILE A 666 4.22 -7.76 -13.78
N ILE A 667 5.31 -7.03 -13.99
CA ILE A 667 5.39 -5.61 -13.65
C ILE A 667 4.64 -4.79 -14.71
N LEU A 668 3.53 -4.18 -14.33
CA LEU A 668 2.76 -3.30 -15.22
C LEU A 668 3.45 -1.94 -15.35
N GLU A 669 4.00 -1.63 -16.51
CA GLU A 669 4.63 -0.34 -16.76
C GLU A 669 3.61 0.81 -16.91
N GLY A 670 4.01 1.99 -16.43
CA GLY A 670 3.23 3.23 -16.51
C GLY A 670 2.11 3.36 -15.48
N ASP A 671 1.63 4.59 -15.29
CA ASP A 671 0.54 4.90 -14.35
C ASP A 671 -0.85 4.52 -14.89
N VAL A 672 -1.78 4.31 -13.96
CA VAL A 672 -3.21 4.15 -14.25
C VAL A 672 -3.72 5.39 -15.01
N PRO A 673 -4.35 5.23 -16.19
CA PRO A 673 -4.88 6.36 -16.94
C PRO A 673 -5.93 7.15 -16.18
N SER A 674 -6.12 8.43 -16.52
CA SER A 674 -7.11 9.26 -15.85
C SER A 674 -8.55 8.80 -16.14
N PRO A 675 -9.41 8.63 -15.12
CA PRO A 675 -10.85 8.35 -15.33
C PRO A 675 -11.62 9.51 -15.97
N ILE A 676 -11.00 10.69 -16.12
CA ILE A 676 -11.57 11.85 -16.82
C ILE A 676 -11.58 11.62 -18.34
N ASN A 677 -10.53 10.97 -18.85
CA ASN A 677 -10.36 10.68 -20.26
C ASN A 677 -9.84 9.25 -20.41
N PRO A 678 -10.70 8.23 -20.17
CA PRO A 678 -10.26 6.85 -20.25
C PRO A 678 -9.85 6.49 -21.68
N PRO A 679 -8.93 5.52 -21.86
CA PRO A 679 -8.51 5.07 -23.19
C PRO A 679 -9.70 4.59 -24.03
N SER A 680 -9.65 4.81 -25.35
CA SER A 680 -10.65 4.27 -26.27
C SER A 680 -10.59 2.74 -26.36
N GLY A 681 -11.72 2.09 -26.63
CA GLY A 681 -11.79 0.64 -26.72
C GLY A 681 -11.60 0.00 -25.35
N CYS A 682 -10.71 -0.99 -25.23
CA CYS A 682 -10.34 -1.59 -23.95
C CYS A 682 -9.57 -0.58 -23.08
N HIS A 683 -10.08 -0.28 -21.89
CA HIS A 683 -9.44 0.67 -20.97
C HIS A 683 -8.04 0.24 -20.52
N PHE A 684 -7.76 -1.07 -20.46
CA PHE A 684 -6.45 -1.61 -20.05
C PHE A 684 -5.39 -1.60 -21.16
N ARG A 685 -5.74 -1.27 -22.41
CA ARG A 685 -4.85 -1.40 -23.57
C ARG A 685 -3.51 -0.67 -23.44
N THR A 686 -3.48 0.42 -22.68
CA THR A 686 -2.28 1.26 -22.49
C THR A 686 -1.27 0.64 -21.55
N ARG A 687 -1.64 -0.39 -20.79
CA ARG A 687 -0.78 -1.11 -19.84
C ARG A 687 -0.75 -2.62 -20.09
N CYS A 688 -1.48 -3.10 -21.09
CA CYS A 688 -1.60 -4.52 -21.38
C CYS A 688 -0.32 -5.07 -22.03
N PRO A 689 0.38 -6.03 -21.39
CA PRO A 689 1.56 -6.67 -22.00
C PRO A 689 1.17 -7.50 -23.24
N GLN A 690 -0.09 -7.91 -23.36
CA GLN A 690 -0.64 -8.72 -24.45
C GLN A 690 -1.51 -7.90 -25.43
N VAL A 691 -1.25 -6.60 -25.58
CA VAL A 691 -1.98 -5.74 -26.53
C VAL A 691 -1.86 -6.29 -27.96
N ILE A 692 -3.00 -6.44 -28.66
CA ILE A 692 -3.08 -7.22 -29.91
C ILE A 692 -2.72 -6.36 -31.13
N PRO A 693 -1.61 -6.66 -31.84
CA PRO A 693 -1.25 -5.94 -33.07
C PRO A 693 -2.27 -6.20 -34.18
N PRO A 694 -2.40 -5.27 -35.15
CA PRO A 694 -3.22 -5.51 -36.33
C PRO A 694 -2.62 -6.64 -37.19
N GLU A 695 -3.47 -7.42 -37.88
CA GLU A 695 -3.09 -8.66 -38.59
C GLU A 695 -1.95 -8.50 -39.63
N ASP A 696 -1.73 -7.28 -40.12
CA ASP A 696 -0.73 -6.93 -41.13
C ASP A 696 0.60 -6.39 -40.55
N VAL A 697 0.75 -6.38 -39.23
CA VAL A 697 1.98 -5.98 -38.52
C VAL A 697 2.65 -7.22 -37.91
N ASP A 698 3.80 -7.59 -38.47
CA ASP A 698 4.65 -8.68 -37.96
C ASP A 698 5.81 -8.09 -37.14
N ILE A 699 5.64 -8.08 -35.82
CA ILE A 699 6.60 -7.68 -34.79
C ILE A 699 6.33 -8.54 -33.55
N ASP A 700 7.35 -8.78 -32.74
CA ASP A 700 7.16 -9.43 -31.45
C ASP A 700 6.43 -8.52 -30.45
N GLN A 701 5.91 -9.13 -29.39
CA GLN A 701 5.02 -8.48 -28.43
C GLN A 701 5.71 -7.36 -27.64
N GLU A 702 6.99 -7.55 -27.32
CA GLU A 702 7.82 -6.58 -26.58
C GLU A 702 8.04 -5.33 -27.44
N THR A 703 8.51 -5.48 -28.69
CA THR A 703 8.64 -4.34 -29.61
C THR A 703 7.30 -3.65 -29.88
N TYR A 704 6.19 -4.39 -29.98
CA TYR A 704 4.89 -3.75 -30.16
C TYR A 704 4.49 -2.92 -28.96
N ARG A 705 4.80 -3.38 -27.74
CA ARG A 705 4.53 -2.63 -26.52
C ARG A 705 5.31 -1.32 -26.47
N GLU A 706 6.59 -1.32 -26.87
CA GLU A 706 7.42 -0.12 -27.03
C GLU A 706 6.78 0.87 -28.03
N VAL A 707 6.31 0.38 -29.19
CA VAL A 707 5.58 1.21 -30.16
C VAL A 707 4.32 1.82 -29.55
N MET A 708 3.58 1.06 -28.75
CA MET A 708 2.37 1.52 -28.08
C MET A 708 2.67 2.57 -27.00
N ASP A 709 3.78 2.44 -26.26
CA ASP A 709 4.23 3.48 -25.31
C ASP A 709 4.58 4.78 -26.04
N LEU A 710 5.38 4.70 -27.11
CA LEU A 710 5.67 5.86 -27.96
C LEU A 710 4.38 6.54 -28.43
N ARG A 711 3.42 5.76 -28.93
CA ARG A 711 2.12 6.27 -29.40
C ARG A 711 1.37 7.01 -28.30
N GLN A 712 1.27 6.42 -27.12
CA GLN A 712 0.58 7.03 -26.00
C GLN A 712 1.23 8.37 -25.61
N ARG A 713 2.57 8.43 -25.56
CA ARG A 713 3.28 9.67 -25.26
C ARG A 713 3.14 10.73 -26.33
N VAL A 714 3.07 10.33 -27.61
CA VAL A 714 2.77 11.26 -28.72
C VAL A 714 1.36 11.82 -28.59
N GLU A 715 0.36 10.97 -28.33
CA GLU A 715 -1.04 11.37 -28.15
C GLU A 715 -1.22 12.32 -26.95
N SER A 716 -0.54 12.05 -25.83
CA SER A 716 -0.57 12.90 -24.64
C SER A 716 0.38 14.10 -24.70
N ARG A 717 1.17 14.25 -25.78
CA ARG A 717 2.25 15.24 -25.92
C ARG A 717 3.25 15.22 -24.75
N ASN A 718 3.54 14.04 -24.24
CA ASN A 718 4.37 13.82 -23.06
C ASN A 718 5.73 13.24 -23.47
N ILE A 719 6.45 13.98 -24.32
CA ILE A 719 7.82 13.68 -24.73
C ILE A 719 8.61 14.98 -24.61
N ASP A 720 9.65 14.98 -23.79
CA ASP A 720 10.59 16.09 -23.70
C ASP A 720 11.50 16.14 -24.95
N LEU A 721 11.12 16.99 -25.90
CA LEU A 721 11.89 17.22 -27.13
C LEU A 721 13.19 17.99 -26.86
N ASP A 722 13.21 18.85 -25.84
CA ASP A 722 14.38 19.67 -25.47
C ASP A 722 15.50 18.79 -24.89
N ALA A 723 15.13 17.80 -24.05
CA ALA A 723 16.06 16.78 -23.54
C ALA A 723 16.72 15.98 -24.69
N ALA A 724 15.93 15.57 -25.69
CA ALA A 724 16.44 14.80 -26.82
C ALA A 724 17.42 15.61 -27.71
N GLU A 725 17.23 16.93 -27.82
CA GLU A 725 18.21 17.81 -28.47
C GLU A 725 19.49 17.95 -27.62
N GLY A 726 19.37 18.03 -26.29
CA GLY A 726 20.50 18.09 -25.35
C GLY A 726 21.42 16.86 -25.42
N GLU A 727 20.84 15.65 -25.44
CA GLU A 727 21.57 14.37 -25.52
C GLU A 727 22.43 14.27 -26.80
N THR A 728 21.92 14.74 -27.94
CA THR A 728 22.69 14.77 -29.18
C THR A 728 23.91 15.70 -29.12
N THR A 729 23.82 16.73 -28.28
CA THR A 729 24.90 17.70 -28.08
C THR A 729 26.03 17.09 -27.24
N GLN A 730 25.71 16.28 -26.22
CA GLN A 730 26.67 15.55 -25.38
C GLN A 730 27.31 14.33 -26.10
N ALA A 731 26.52 13.56 -26.86
CA ALA A 731 27.01 12.39 -27.60
C ALA A 731 27.95 12.73 -28.77
N SER A 732 27.90 13.96 -29.28
CA SER A 732 28.73 14.43 -30.41
C SER A 732 30.26 14.43 -30.15
N GLY A 733 30.70 14.07 -28.94
CA GLY A 733 32.09 13.80 -28.59
C GLY A 733 32.67 12.53 -29.20
N HIS A 734 31.89 11.48 -29.47
CA HIS A 734 32.37 10.21 -30.04
C HIS A 734 31.38 9.64 -31.10
N GLN A 735 31.85 9.58 -32.36
CA GLN A 735 31.25 8.91 -33.53
C GLN A 735 29.94 9.48 -34.10
N ALA A 736 30.06 10.27 -35.18
CA ALA A 736 28.96 10.52 -36.10
C ALA A 736 28.57 9.21 -36.83
N ALA A 737 27.30 8.78 -36.68
CA ALA A 737 26.72 7.65 -37.38
C ALA A 737 26.76 7.84 -38.91
N ALA A 738 26.90 6.74 -39.65
CA ALA A 738 27.12 6.69 -41.10
C ALA A 738 25.81 6.68 -41.93
N ASP A 739 24.71 6.99 -41.28
CA ASP A 739 23.35 6.81 -41.73
C ASP A 739 22.72 8.20 -41.63
N GLY A 740 22.35 8.80 -42.76
CA GLY A 740 21.92 10.21 -42.89
C GLY A 740 20.59 10.57 -42.22
N GLY A 741 20.34 10.07 -41.02
CA GLY A 741 19.23 10.45 -40.14
C GLY A 741 19.52 11.72 -39.35
N ARG A 742 18.45 12.35 -38.86
CA ARG A 742 18.53 13.50 -37.96
C ARG A 742 18.98 13.01 -36.56
N PRO A 743 20.03 13.58 -35.94
CA PRO A 743 20.54 13.11 -34.66
C PRO A 743 19.47 13.04 -33.55
N ALA A 744 18.59 14.04 -33.44
CA ALA A 744 17.56 14.07 -32.40
C ALA A 744 16.52 12.94 -32.56
N ALA A 745 16.13 12.62 -33.80
CA ALA A 745 15.23 11.50 -34.06
C ALA A 745 15.90 10.14 -33.75
N ALA A 746 17.22 10.05 -33.94
CA ALA A 746 17.97 8.85 -33.56
C ALA A 746 18.12 8.70 -32.04
N ALA A 747 18.29 9.81 -31.31
CA ALA A 747 18.30 9.83 -29.85
C ALA A 747 16.94 9.41 -29.28
N LEU A 748 15.84 10.01 -29.77
CA LEU A 748 14.49 9.59 -29.40
C LEU A 748 14.26 8.10 -29.67
N ARG A 749 14.69 7.57 -30.83
CA ARG A 749 14.56 6.13 -31.10
C ARG A 749 15.32 5.28 -30.11
N ALA A 750 16.56 5.66 -29.77
CA ALA A 750 17.37 4.93 -28.80
C ALA A 750 16.79 4.99 -27.38
N ARG A 751 16.00 6.03 -27.07
CA ARG A 751 15.30 6.17 -25.79
C ARG A 751 14.01 5.33 -25.70
N PHE A 752 13.36 5.05 -26.83
CA PHE A 752 12.07 4.34 -26.86
C PHE A 752 12.15 2.87 -27.26
N PHE A 753 13.25 2.42 -27.84
CA PHE A 753 13.36 1.07 -28.38
C PHE A 753 14.70 0.44 -28.00
N ASP A 754 14.64 -0.62 -27.20
CA ASP A 754 15.79 -1.48 -26.89
C ASP A 754 15.93 -2.60 -27.93
N THR A 755 14.80 -2.98 -28.56
CA THR A 755 14.73 -4.03 -29.57
C THR A 755 14.74 -3.51 -31.02
N GLY A 756 15.08 -4.39 -31.96
CA GLY A 756 15.33 -4.02 -33.35
C GLY A 756 14.06 -3.96 -34.21
N LEU A 757 13.41 -2.80 -34.30
CA LEU A 757 12.42 -2.52 -35.37
C LEU A 757 13.05 -2.79 -36.76
N THR A 758 12.34 -3.51 -37.62
CA THR A 758 12.81 -3.81 -38.99
C THR A 758 11.80 -3.44 -40.08
N GLY A 759 12.29 -3.36 -41.31
CA GLY A 759 11.46 -3.22 -42.51
C GLY A 759 10.60 -1.94 -42.54
N GLU A 760 9.34 -2.11 -42.94
CA GLU A 760 8.34 -1.04 -43.06
C GLU A 760 7.99 -0.42 -41.70
N ASN A 761 7.92 -1.23 -40.64
CA ASN A 761 7.58 -0.77 -39.29
C ASN A 761 8.61 0.24 -38.77
N ARG A 762 9.91 -0.06 -38.98
CA ARG A 762 10.99 0.88 -38.68
C ARG A 762 10.85 2.20 -39.45
N ALA A 763 10.54 2.12 -40.74
CA ALA A 763 10.41 3.32 -41.57
C ALA A 763 9.29 4.25 -41.07
N VAL A 764 8.13 3.68 -40.69
CA VAL A 764 7.01 4.46 -40.15
C VAL A 764 7.38 5.13 -38.82
N VAL A 765 8.05 4.41 -37.91
CA VAL A 765 8.51 4.97 -36.64
C VAL A 765 9.55 6.07 -36.87
N ASP A 766 10.54 5.84 -37.74
CA ASP A 766 11.56 6.84 -38.08
C ASP A 766 10.93 8.11 -38.68
N GLU A 767 9.90 7.98 -39.52
CA GLU A 767 9.14 9.11 -40.07
C GLU A 767 8.31 9.84 -39.01
N ALA A 768 7.70 9.12 -38.07
CA ALA A 768 6.96 9.71 -36.97
C ALA A 768 7.87 10.50 -36.02
N LEU A 769 9.01 9.91 -35.62
CA LEU A 769 10.02 10.59 -34.81
C LEU A 769 10.60 11.82 -35.52
N ALA A 770 10.80 11.76 -36.84
CA ALA A 770 11.21 12.93 -37.61
C ALA A 770 10.16 14.05 -37.61
N ALA A 771 8.86 13.71 -37.64
CA ALA A 771 7.77 14.66 -37.50
C ALA A 771 7.72 15.28 -36.09
N LEU A 772 7.97 14.50 -35.04
CA LEU A 772 8.07 15.03 -33.67
C LEU A 772 9.19 16.05 -33.51
N VAL A 773 10.36 15.79 -34.10
CA VAL A 773 11.48 16.73 -34.12
C VAL A 773 11.14 18.02 -34.89
N ASP A 774 10.21 17.95 -35.84
CA ASP A 774 9.65 19.13 -36.53
C ASP A 774 8.46 19.77 -35.76
N GLU A 775 8.22 19.36 -34.50
CA GLU A 775 7.07 19.73 -33.65
C GLU A 775 5.69 19.44 -34.28
N ASP A 776 5.64 18.54 -35.27
CA ASP A 776 4.42 18.13 -35.97
C ASP A 776 3.82 16.88 -35.31
N TRP A 777 3.28 17.09 -34.10
CA TRP A 777 2.65 16.06 -33.27
C TRP A 777 1.49 15.36 -33.98
N GLU A 778 0.66 16.11 -34.71
CA GLU A 778 -0.50 15.55 -35.42
C GLU A 778 -0.06 14.58 -36.52
N ALA A 779 0.99 14.93 -37.26
CA ALA A 779 1.50 14.06 -38.31
C ALA A 779 2.26 12.85 -37.74
N ALA A 780 2.91 12.98 -36.58
CA ALA A 780 3.51 11.84 -35.88
C ALA A 780 2.41 10.86 -35.38
N GLU A 781 1.39 11.38 -34.69
CA GLU A 781 0.25 10.63 -34.18
C GLU A 781 -0.46 9.87 -35.30
N SER A 782 -0.79 10.56 -36.41
CA SER A 782 -1.49 9.95 -37.53
C SER A 782 -0.70 8.81 -38.16
N ARG A 783 0.62 8.98 -38.37
CA ARG A 783 1.47 7.93 -38.97
C ARG A 783 1.51 6.68 -38.11
N LEU A 784 1.69 6.86 -36.81
CA LEU A 784 1.75 5.73 -35.88
C LEU A 784 0.39 5.04 -35.78
N ARG A 785 -0.71 5.80 -35.68
CA ARG A 785 -2.06 5.24 -35.65
C ARG A 785 -2.38 4.45 -36.92
N ASP A 786 -2.08 5.00 -38.11
CA ASP A 786 -2.43 4.36 -39.38
C ASP A 786 -1.78 2.98 -39.56
N ARG A 787 -0.58 2.76 -38.99
CA ARG A 787 0.15 1.48 -39.09
C ARG A 787 -0.10 0.56 -37.88
N PHE A 788 -0.16 1.11 -36.67
CA PHE A 788 -0.03 0.34 -35.43
C PHE A 788 -1.28 0.35 -34.55
N GLU A 789 -2.42 0.92 -35.01
CA GLU A 789 -3.68 0.90 -34.26
C GLU A 789 -4.11 -0.54 -33.93
N SER A 790 -4.12 -0.84 -32.63
CA SER A 790 -4.41 -2.16 -32.08
C SER A 790 -5.89 -2.51 -32.17
N VAL A 791 -6.21 -3.80 -32.15
CA VAL A 791 -7.61 -4.27 -32.08
C VAL A 791 -8.28 -3.75 -30.80
N CYS A 792 -7.50 -3.68 -29.71
CA CYS A 792 -7.95 -3.20 -28.41
C CYS A 792 -8.28 -1.70 -28.39
N GLU A 793 -7.74 -0.87 -29.29
CA GLU A 793 -8.12 0.55 -29.39
C GLU A 793 -9.45 0.77 -30.10
N ARG A 794 -9.76 -0.11 -31.06
CA ARG A 794 -10.91 0.02 -31.97
C ARG A 794 -12.21 -0.49 -31.35
N LYS A 795 -12.13 -1.51 -30.50
CA LYS A 795 -13.28 -2.24 -29.96
C LYS A 795 -13.18 -2.34 -28.46
N ASN A 796 -14.25 -1.97 -27.75
CA ASN A 796 -14.37 -2.28 -26.33
C ASN A 796 -14.85 -3.73 -26.19
N PRO A 797 -14.11 -4.64 -25.52
CA PRO A 797 -14.63 -5.96 -25.18
C PRO A 797 -15.76 -5.82 -24.15
N ALA A 798 -16.81 -6.62 -24.27
CA ALA A 798 -17.89 -6.68 -23.27
C ALA A 798 -17.65 -7.85 -22.32
N LEU A 799 -18.21 -7.82 -21.11
CA LEU A 799 -18.26 -9.00 -20.25
C LEU A 799 -19.31 -9.98 -20.80
N GLY A 800 -18.94 -11.25 -20.96
CA GLY A 800 -19.85 -12.29 -21.47
C GLY A 800 -20.81 -12.84 -20.40
N GLU A 801 -21.69 -13.76 -20.79
CA GLU A 801 -22.63 -14.46 -19.88
C GLU A 801 -22.10 -15.83 -19.40
N ASN A 802 -20.85 -16.19 -19.74
CA ASN A 802 -20.24 -17.44 -19.31
C ASN A 802 -19.99 -17.44 -17.79
N PRO A 803 -19.81 -18.62 -17.13
CA PRO A 803 -19.56 -18.69 -15.68
C PRO A 803 -18.31 -17.93 -15.23
N HIS A 804 -17.31 -17.85 -16.11
CA HIS A 804 -16.06 -17.13 -15.90
C HIS A 804 -15.81 -16.18 -17.07
N PRO A 805 -16.57 -15.06 -17.14
CA PRO A 805 -16.48 -14.14 -18.26
C PRO A 805 -15.32 -13.16 -18.07
N ALA A 806 -14.62 -12.86 -19.17
CA ALA A 806 -13.57 -11.85 -19.22
C ALA A 806 -13.83 -10.89 -20.39
N ALA A 807 -13.72 -9.59 -20.13
CA ALA A 807 -13.81 -8.53 -21.13
C ALA A 807 -12.45 -8.39 -21.84
N CYS A 808 -12.05 -9.39 -22.62
CA CYS A 808 -10.78 -9.40 -23.33
C CYS A 808 -10.91 -10.03 -24.73
N HIS A 809 -10.29 -9.41 -25.74
CA HIS A 809 -10.30 -9.92 -27.13
C HIS A 809 -9.49 -11.20 -27.33
N LEU A 810 -8.68 -11.61 -26.35
CA LEU A 810 -7.92 -12.87 -26.39
C LEU A 810 -8.80 -14.10 -26.12
N TYR A 811 -9.94 -13.91 -25.48
CA TYR A 811 -10.84 -14.99 -25.07
C TYR A 811 -12.15 -14.85 -25.83
N GLU A 812 -12.45 -15.82 -26.69
CA GLU A 812 -13.72 -15.87 -27.40
C GLU A 812 -14.85 -16.16 -26.40
N GLN A 813 -15.93 -15.37 -26.48
CA GLN A 813 -17.17 -15.67 -25.79
C GLN A 813 -17.97 -16.62 -26.69
N ASP A 814 -17.86 -17.92 -26.41
CA ASP A 814 -18.63 -18.97 -27.10
C ASP A 814 -20.16 -18.77 -26.98
#